data_AF-A0A2W4N6U1-F1
#
_entry.id   AF-A0A2W4N6U1-F1
#
_cell.length_a   1.000
_cell.length_b   1.000
_cell.length_c   1.000
_cell.angle_alpha   90.00
_cell.angle_beta   90.00
_cell.angle_gamma   90.00
#
_symmetry.space_group_name_H-M   'P 1'
#
loop_
_entity.id
_entity.type
_entity.pdbx_description
1 polymer ?
#
loop_
_entity_poly.entity_id
_entity_poly.type
_entity_poly.pdbx_seq_one_letter_code
_entity_poly.pdbx_strand_id
1 'polypeptide(L)'
;CQCQGGPGGGGAAGGGGDADPAALPGVPEPGGPVVGTVNEAFAIESNAGDVFQLGTASWRILRVGSGVVRVADAQGAPPTIPFWLGEGPGRTPELSLEVARVRELALSPEGLAPATPAEADVARAITEYVQRGARVLGTVPTQKRIVLERFFDESGGMQLVIHAPFGSRINRAFGLALRKRFCRGFGFELQAAANEEAIVLSLGLQHSFPLDEVFDYLKPATAEHLLVQALLAQPLFTTRFRWNVTRALLVERYRGGRRVPAPLVRMRADDRLAASFPAVVACGETLPPGDIEVPLDDRIVRQTIDDCLHEALDVDGFLAVVRGIHDGSIERVAVDTPEPSSFALGVLAAQPYSFLDDAPLEERRTQAVLTRRTLDVRSADELGALDPEAIRRVREEAWPSPANAEELHEALLWMGYVTVEEARPWAGFIEELRAKGRVVLEGDRWFAVEATRDPKEVLRGRLEALGPIFDDEPLLYELEREGFVLRGRFEGRSGWCSRRLLARIHRYTVERLRREIEPVSAADFLRFLLVHQHVDPEHRLEGPAGVAEVVRQLAGYEIPAAAWEASVLPLRVKGYRREWLDQLTLSGEVAWGRLWGSAASTVRSTPICLVPREVLGGWTALARAPNVSELGPTARVLHQLLETRGALFAQELGRASGLDTEALERGLAELVARGFVTCDSFAGLRALVFSAARRKAGRGPSAGRYSRLAYGGGNPFWFKP
;
A
#
# COMPACT_ATOMS: atom_id res chain seq x y z
N CYS A 1 5.75 30.85 -1.59
CA CYS A 1 5.61 32.29 -1.36
C CYS A 1 4.76 32.51 -0.10
N GLN A 2 5.36 33.01 0.98
CA GLN A 2 4.66 33.37 2.22
C GLN A 2 4.07 34.78 2.05
N CYS A 3 2.78 34.97 2.33
CA CYS A 3 2.18 36.30 2.46
C CYS A 3 1.60 36.45 3.87
N GLN A 4 2.32 37.20 4.70
CA GLN A 4 1.80 37.85 5.90
C GLN A 4 0.94 39.04 5.45
N GLY A 5 -0.29 39.15 5.95
CA GLY A 5 -1.14 40.34 5.79
C GLY A 5 -1.84 40.66 7.10
N GLY A 6 -1.39 41.71 7.78
CA GLY A 6 -2.04 42.25 8.98
C GLY A 6 -3.34 43.01 8.67
N PRO A 7 -4.18 43.32 9.69
CA PRO A 7 -5.51 43.85 9.49
C PRO A 7 -5.48 45.39 9.40
N GLY A 8 -5.97 45.95 8.31
CA GLY A 8 -6.21 47.39 8.21
C GLY A 8 -6.67 47.86 6.83
N GLY A 9 -7.86 48.45 6.78
CA GLY A 9 -8.35 49.22 5.62
C GLY A 9 -9.58 48.61 4.95
N GLY A 10 -10.77 49.12 5.29
CA GLY A 10 -12.00 48.83 4.58
C GLY A 10 -11.97 49.38 3.16
N GLY A 11 -11.83 48.49 2.19
CA GLY A 11 -12.07 48.74 0.77
C GLY A 11 -12.79 47.54 0.19
N ALA A 12 -13.86 47.78 -0.56
CA ALA A 12 -14.63 46.77 -1.27
C ALA A 12 -13.81 46.21 -2.44
N ALA A 13 -12.79 45.40 -2.14
CA ALA A 13 -12.14 44.54 -3.09
C ALA A 13 -12.75 43.15 -2.93
N GLY A 14 -13.57 42.72 -3.89
CA GLY A 14 -13.87 41.29 -4.01
C GLY A 14 -12.54 40.56 -4.14
N GLY A 15 -12.16 39.80 -3.12
CA GLY A 15 -10.94 38.98 -3.17
C GLY A 15 -10.95 38.20 -4.49
N GLY A 16 -9.86 38.35 -5.26
CA GLY A 16 -9.78 38.08 -6.70
C GLY A 16 -10.09 36.64 -7.17
N GLY A 17 -9.41 36.19 -8.22
CA GLY A 17 -9.69 34.90 -8.90
C GLY A 17 -9.64 33.64 -8.03
N ASP A 18 -9.13 33.74 -6.81
CA ASP A 18 -9.03 32.65 -5.86
C ASP A 18 -10.43 32.20 -5.39
N ALA A 19 -10.76 30.95 -5.74
CA ALA A 19 -11.84 30.23 -5.07
C ALA A 19 -11.36 29.95 -3.64
N ASP A 20 -12.17 30.30 -2.65
CA ASP A 20 -11.88 30.00 -1.25
C ASP A 20 -12.29 28.54 -1.00
N PRO A 21 -11.35 27.57 -0.97
CA PRO A 21 -11.71 26.22 -0.57
C PRO A 21 -12.30 26.33 0.83
N ALA A 22 -13.45 25.70 1.05
CA ALA A 22 -14.16 25.70 2.32
C ALA A 22 -13.25 25.20 3.46
N ALA A 23 -12.49 26.12 4.05
CA ALA A 23 -11.42 25.82 4.99
C ALA A 23 -11.72 26.55 6.30
N LEU A 24 -11.84 25.78 7.38
CA LEU A 24 -12.12 26.30 8.71
C LEU A 24 -10.80 26.59 9.45
N PRO A 25 -10.61 27.78 10.03
CA PRO A 25 -9.47 28.05 10.88
C PRO A 25 -9.51 27.18 12.13
N GLY A 26 -8.40 26.52 12.43
CA GLY A 26 -8.13 25.85 13.69
C GLY A 26 -7.65 26.88 14.71
N VAL A 27 -8.37 27.02 15.83
CA VAL A 27 -8.05 27.99 16.88
C VAL A 27 -7.77 27.25 18.19
N PRO A 28 -6.57 27.39 18.78
CA PRO A 28 -6.22 26.76 20.03
C PRO A 28 -6.95 27.43 21.21
N GLU A 29 -7.43 26.64 22.16
CA GLU A 29 -8.02 27.11 23.42
C GLU A 29 -6.97 27.25 24.52
N PRO A 30 -7.00 28.33 25.34
CA PRO A 30 -7.96 29.45 25.33
C PRO A 30 -7.49 30.61 24.43
N GLY A 31 -8.18 30.83 23.30
CA GLY A 31 -8.11 32.08 22.51
C GLY A 31 -6.80 32.38 21.77
N GLY A 32 -6.00 31.37 21.41
CA GLY A 32 -4.72 31.59 20.72
C GLY A 32 -4.85 31.87 19.20
N PRO A 33 -3.72 32.17 18.52
CA PRO A 33 -3.71 32.46 17.09
C PRO A 33 -4.10 31.25 16.25
N VAL A 34 -4.64 31.49 15.05
CA VAL A 34 -5.00 30.42 14.09
C VAL A 34 -3.76 29.55 13.82
N VAL A 35 -3.85 28.26 14.15
CA VAL A 35 -2.74 27.30 13.99
C VAL A 35 -2.62 26.76 12.57
N GLY A 36 -3.72 26.80 11.83
CA GLY A 36 -3.83 26.33 10.45
C GLY A 36 -5.29 26.35 10.01
N THR A 37 -5.56 25.92 8.79
CA THR A 37 -6.92 25.67 8.32
C THR A 37 -7.15 24.17 8.18
N VAL A 38 -8.40 23.71 8.19
CA VAL A 38 -8.77 22.33 7.86
C VAL A 38 -9.91 22.34 6.86
N ASN A 39 -10.01 21.31 6.02
CA ASN A 39 -11.15 21.16 5.13
C ASN A 39 -12.46 21.07 5.92
N GLU A 40 -13.50 21.77 5.48
CA GLU A 40 -14.80 21.81 6.17
C GLU A 40 -15.51 20.45 6.17
N ALA A 41 -15.36 19.61 5.14
CA ALA A 41 -15.92 18.26 5.13
C ALA A 41 -15.26 17.39 6.21
N PHE A 42 -13.93 17.40 6.27
CA PHE A 42 -13.16 16.76 7.34
C PHE A 42 -13.63 17.24 8.73
N ALA A 43 -13.81 18.55 8.90
CA ALA A 43 -14.25 19.11 10.18
C ALA A 43 -15.68 18.73 10.56
N ILE A 44 -16.59 18.55 9.61
CA ILE A 44 -17.99 18.14 9.86
C ILE A 44 -18.06 16.65 10.23
N GLU A 45 -17.26 15.81 9.56
CA GLU A 45 -17.19 14.37 9.82
C GLU A 45 -16.41 14.02 11.10
N SER A 46 -15.60 14.96 11.60
CA SER A 46 -14.80 14.77 12.81
C SER A 46 -15.61 15.06 14.09
N ASN A 47 -15.36 14.26 15.12
CA ASN A 47 -15.96 14.40 16.44
C ASN A 47 -15.04 15.16 17.42
N ALA A 48 -15.64 15.68 18.50
CA ALA A 48 -14.86 16.20 19.62
C ALA A 48 -14.07 15.06 20.28
N GLY A 49 -12.76 15.23 20.39
CA GLY A 49 -11.82 14.21 20.86
C GLY A 49 -10.87 13.69 19.77
N ASP A 50 -11.23 13.83 18.50
CA ASP A 50 -10.41 13.35 17.38
C ASP A 50 -9.10 14.13 17.29
N VAL A 51 -8.02 13.41 17.00
CA VAL A 51 -6.66 13.97 16.88
C VAL A 51 -6.25 13.99 15.43
N PHE A 52 -5.79 15.14 14.96
CA PHE A 52 -5.38 15.32 13.57
C PHE A 52 -4.11 16.15 13.44
N GLN A 53 -3.42 16.03 12.32
CA GLN A 53 -2.15 16.72 12.12
C GLN A 53 -2.31 18.04 11.36
N LEU A 54 -1.75 19.13 11.90
CA LEU A 54 -1.54 20.38 11.18
C LEU A 54 -0.07 20.79 11.26
N GLY A 55 0.59 20.85 10.10
CA GLY A 55 2.02 21.05 10.03
C GLY A 55 2.77 19.88 10.67
N THR A 56 3.63 20.17 11.65
CA THR A 56 4.40 19.16 12.38
C THR A 56 3.79 18.78 13.73
N ALA A 57 2.64 19.35 14.10
CA ALA A 57 2.02 19.17 15.41
C ALA A 57 0.66 18.45 15.30
N SER A 58 0.37 17.63 16.31
CA SER A 58 -0.92 16.95 16.48
C SER A 58 -1.86 17.80 17.32
N TRP A 59 -3.10 17.96 16.87
CA TRP A 59 -4.13 18.77 17.50
C TRP A 59 -5.37 17.93 17.78
N ARG A 60 -5.95 18.07 18.97
CA ARG A 60 -7.21 17.44 19.38
C ARG A 60 -8.37 18.41 19.15
N ILE A 61 -9.42 17.96 18.49
CA ILE A 61 -10.65 18.73 18.31
C ILE A 61 -11.38 18.83 19.65
N LEU A 62 -11.62 20.04 20.12
CA LEU A 62 -12.47 20.30 21.29
C LEU A 62 -13.91 20.50 20.86
N ARG A 63 -14.12 21.29 19.81
CA ARG A 63 -15.45 21.65 19.30
C ARG A 63 -15.37 22.12 17.86
N VAL A 64 -16.29 21.63 17.04
CA VAL A 64 -16.56 22.16 15.69
C VAL A 64 -17.66 23.21 15.81
N GLY A 65 -17.37 24.45 15.45
CA GLY A 65 -18.30 25.58 15.47
C GLY A 65 -18.66 26.07 14.07
N SER A 66 -19.62 27.00 13.97
CA SER A 66 -19.99 27.61 12.68
C SER A 66 -18.87 28.52 12.19
N GLY A 67 -18.03 27.99 11.28
CA GLY A 67 -16.92 28.74 10.68
C GLY A 67 -15.58 28.65 11.41
N VAL A 68 -15.41 27.82 12.45
CA VAL A 68 -14.13 27.63 13.18
C VAL A 68 -14.06 26.27 13.85
N VAL A 69 -12.89 25.63 13.89
CA VAL A 69 -12.63 24.42 14.68
C VAL A 69 -11.78 24.80 15.88
N ARG A 70 -12.28 24.55 17.10
CA ARG A 70 -11.51 24.78 18.32
C ARG A 70 -10.70 23.55 18.67
N VAL A 71 -9.41 23.73 18.91
CA VAL A 71 -8.45 22.64 19.10
C VAL A 71 -7.60 22.82 20.36
N ALA A 72 -7.00 21.75 20.84
CA ALA A 72 -5.96 21.74 21.87
C ALA A 72 -4.75 20.95 21.37
N ASP A 73 -3.56 21.22 21.90
CA ASP A 73 -2.37 20.40 21.60
C ASP A 73 -2.60 18.94 22.06
N ALA A 74 -2.37 17.99 21.16
CA ALA A 74 -2.54 16.57 21.45
C ALA A 74 -1.29 15.90 22.04
N GLN A 75 -0.21 16.67 22.30
CA GLN A 75 1.02 16.25 22.97
C GLN A 75 1.67 14.99 22.37
N GLY A 76 1.68 14.92 21.03
CA GLY A 76 2.28 13.79 20.30
C GLY A 76 1.40 12.54 20.21
N ALA A 77 0.11 12.62 20.57
CA ALA A 77 -0.84 11.55 20.27
C ALA A 77 -0.90 11.28 18.75
N PRO A 78 -1.05 10.00 18.33
CA PRO A 78 -1.05 9.61 16.93
C PRO A 78 -2.20 10.31 16.18
N PRO A 79 -1.92 11.11 15.14
CA PRO A 79 -2.94 11.86 14.44
C PRO A 79 -3.53 11.09 13.26
N THR A 80 -4.78 11.38 12.93
CA THR A 80 -5.33 11.16 11.59
C THR A 80 -4.84 12.29 10.69
N ILE A 81 -4.44 11.98 9.45
CA ILE A 81 -4.07 13.02 8.50
C ILE A 81 -5.37 13.63 7.95
N PRO A 82 -5.61 14.94 8.15
CA PRO A 82 -6.78 15.57 7.55
C PRO A 82 -6.64 15.51 6.04
N PHE A 83 -7.70 15.08 5.36
CA PHE A 83 -7.74 15.13 3.92
C PHE A 83 -8.05 16.55 3.46
N TRP A 84 -7.40 16.96 2.39
CA TRP A 84 -7.75 18.16 1.66
C TRP A 84 -8.45 17.70 0.39
N LEU A 85 -9.79 17.76 0.37
CA LEU A 85 -10.55 17.71 -0.89
C LEU A 85 -10.29 19.04 -1.61
N GLY A 86 -9.14 19.11 -2.26
CA GLY A 86 -8.74 20.22 -3.11
C GLY A 86 -8.28 19.65 -4.44
N GLU A 87 -8.58 20.35 -5.52
CA GLU A 87 -8.02 20.06 -6.83
C GLU A 87 -6.53 20.42 -6.80
N GLY A 88 -5.68 19.45 -6.44
CA GLY A 88 -4.23 19.59 -6.57
C GLY A 88 -3.84 19.54 -8.06
N PRO A 89 -2.73 20.17 -8.46
CA PRO A 89 -2.24 20.03 -9.83
C PRO A 89 -1.94 18.56 -10.11
N GLY A 90 -2.57 18.00 -11.14
CA GLY A 90 -2.24 16.66 -11.65
C GLY A 90 -0.87 16.65 -12.32
N ARG A 91 -0.31 15.45 -12.53
CA ARG A 91 0.97 15.31 -13.26
C ARG A 91 0.84 15.88 -14.67
N THR A 92 1.81 16.69 -15.08
CA THR A 92 1.83 17.26 -16.43
C THR A 92 2.15 16.19 -17.49
N PRO A 93 1.77 16.39 -18.75
CA PRO A 93 2.09 15.46 -19.83
C PRO A 93 3.59 15.17 -19.95
N GLU A 94 4.45 16.18 -19.77
CA GLU A 94 5.91 16.06 -19.85
C GLU A 94 6.46 15.19 -18.72
N LEU A 95 5.97 15.37 -17.49
CA LEU A 95 6.40 14.54 -16.36
C LEU A 95 5.87 13.10 -16.50
N SER A 96 4.65 12.92 -17.01
CA SER A 96 4.10 11.60 -17.34
C SER A 96 4.95 10.88 -18.40
N LEU A 97 5.47 11.60 -19.41
CA LEU A 97 6.38 11.06 -20.43
C LEU A 97 7.70 10.60 -19.82
N GLU A 98 8.33 11.41 -18.99
CA GLU A 98 9.60 11.05 -18.35
C GLU A 98 9.45 9.87 -17.38
N VAL A 99 8.33 9.78 -16.65
CA VAL A 99 8.04 8.59 -15.81
C VAL A 99 7.91 7.33 -16.65
N ALA A 100 7.19 7.39 -17.78
CA ALA A 100 7.09 6.25 -18.70
C ALA A 100 8.46 5.84 -19.26
N ARG A 101 9.29 6.82 -19.64
CA ARG A 101 10.67 6.57 -20.10
C ARG A 101 11.53 5.89 -19.05
N VAL A 102 11.48 6.37 -17.80
CA VAL A 102 12.22 5.75 -16.69
C VAL A 102 11.75 4.32 -16.44
N ARG A 103 10.44 4.03 -16.55
CA ARG A 103 9.92 2.66 -16.46
C ARG A 103 10.46 1.75 -17.55
N GLU A 104 10.54 2.21 -18.80
CA GLU A 104 11.12 1.42 -19.88
C GLU A 104 12.62 1.13 -19.64
N LEU A 105 13.37 2.14 -19.19
CA LEU A 105 14.79 1.99 -18.85
C LEU A 105 15.02 1.04 -17.65
N ALA A 106 14.11 1.07 -16.68
CA ALA A 106 14.12 0.22 -15.49
C ALA A 106 13.83 -1.27 -15.76
N LEU A 107 13.68 -1.70 -17.02
CA LEU A 107 13.67 -3.12 -17.34
C LEU A 107 15.03 -3.80 -17.08
N SER A 108 16.11 -3.02 -16.98
CA SER A 108 17.45 -3.50 -16.60
C SER A 108 18.16 -2.50 -15.67
N PRO A 109 18.97 -2.96 -14.71
CA PRO A 109 19.73 -2.06 -13.85
C PRO A 109 20.69 -1.15 -14.64
N GLU A 110 21.27 -1.66 -15.72
CA GLU A 110 22.19 -0.93 -16.61
C GLU A 110 21.46 0.17 -17.38
N GLY A 111 20.21 -0.08 -17.81
CA GLY A 111 19.36 0.90 -18.48
C GLY A 111 18.93 2.06 -17.58
N LEU A 112 18.77 1.80 -16.28
CA LEU A 112 18.35 2.81 -15.29
C LEU A 112 19.50 3.71 -14.82
N ALA A 113 20.75 3.21 -14.83
CA ALA A 113 21.94 3.94 -14.40
C ALA A 113 22.12 5.36 -15.01
N PRO A 114 21.88 5.60 -16.31
CA PRO A 114 21.98 6.96 -16.88
C PRO A 114 20.83 7.90 -16.48
N ALA A 115 19.67 7.38 -16.09
CA ALA A 115 18.49 8.18 -15.75
C ALA A 115 18.47 8.61 -14.27
N THR A 116 19.13 7.85 -13.39
CA THR A 116 19.15 8.15 -11.95
C THR A 116 20.51 7.83 -11.34
N PRO A 117 21.14 8.75 -10.59
CA PRO A 117 22.28 8.44 -9.72
C PRO A 117 21.78 7.75 -8.44
N ALA A 118 20.90 6.76 -8.57
CA ALA A 118 20.35 6.02 -7.45
C ALA A 118 21.40 5.03 -6.90
N GLU A 119 21.37 4.81 -5.58
CA GLU A 119 22.15 3.74 -4.96
C GLU A 119 21.79 2.38 -5.59
N ALA A 120 22.75 1.46 -5.68
CA ALA A 120 22.57 0.18 -6.39
C ALA A 120 21.36 -0.61 -5.88
N ASP A 121 21.03 -0.52 -4.59
CA ASP A 121 19.88 -1.18 -3.99
C ASP A 121 18.55 -0.57 -4.43
N VAL A 122 18.48 0.75 -4.57
CA VAL A 122 17.28 1.45 -5.06
C VAL A 122 17.05 1.12 -6.54
N ALA A 123 18.11 1.15 -7.36
CA ALA A 123 18.02 0.78 -8.77
C ALA A 123 17.54 -0.67 -8.96
N ARG A 124 18.03 -1.59 -8.13
CA ARG A 124 17.60 -2.99 -8.11
C ARG A 124 16.13 -3.13 -7.72
N ALA A 125 15.66 -2.44 -6.67
CA ALA A 125 14.27 -2.49 -6.23
C ALA A 125 13.30 -1.93 -7.29
N ILE A 126 13.65 -0.82 -7.95
CA ILE A 126 12.86 -0.26 -9.05
C ILE A 126 12.81 -1.24 -10.23
N THR A 127 13.94 -1.84 -10.58
CA THR A 127 14.03 -2.79 -11.68
C THR A 127 13.19 -4.03 -11.40
N GLU A 128 13.26 -4.57 -10.18
CA GLU A 128 12.45 -5.71 -9.76
C GLU A 128 10.95 -5.40 -9.83
N TYR A 129 10.53 -4.21 -9.37
CA TYR A 129 9.15 -3.76 -9.44
C TYR A 129 8.62 -3.72 -10.89
N VAL A 130 9.40 -3.14 -11.81
CA VAL A 130 9.02 -3.00 -13.22
C VAL A 130 9.03 -4.35 -13.93
N GLN A 131 10.08 -5.15 -13.73
CA GLN A 131 10.17 -6.49 -14.33
C GLN A 131 9.01 -7.39 -13.88
N ARG A 132 8.61 -7.31 -12.60
CA ARG A 132 7.47 -8.08 -12.09
C ARG A 132 6.17 -7.68 -12.78
N GLY A 133 5.92 -6.38 -12.93
CA GLY A 133 4.73 -5.89 -13.63
C GLY A 133 4.73 -6.28 -15.11
N ALA A 134 5.89 -6.12 -15.77
CA ALA A 134 6.06 -6.48 -17.18
C ALA A 134 5.88 -7.98 -17.46
N ARG A 135 6.32 -8.85 -16.54
CA ARG A 135 6.11 -10.31 -16.67
C ARG A 135 4.63 -10.68 -16.59
N VAL A 136 3.88 -10.04 -15.69
CA VAL A 136 2.45 -10.32 -15.50
C VAL A 136 1.62 -9.76 -16.65
N LEU A 137 1.86 -8.52 -17.05
CA LEU A 137 1.12 -7.85 -18.12
C LEU A 137 1.63 -8.19 -19.54
N GLY A 138 2.76 -8.89 -19.64
CA GLY A 138 3.50 -9.09 -20.89
C GLY A 138 4.20 -7.83 -21.43
N THR A 139 3.99 -6.67 -20.81
CA THR A 139 4.48 -5.38 -21.30
C THR A 139 4.51 -4.33 -20.19
N VAL A 140 5.21 -3.21 -20.44
CA VAL A 140 5.20 -2.04 -19.57
C VAL A 140 4.19 -1.02 -20.11
N PRO A 141 3.20 -0.56 -19.30
CA PRO A 141 2.29 0.51 -19.69
C PRO A 141 3.02 1.85 -19.86
N THR A 142 2.73 2.54 -20.96
CA THR A 142 3.32 3.84 -21.31
C THR A 142 2.29 4.73 -21.97
N GLN A 143 2.64 5.97 -22.33
CA GLN A 143 1.72 6.84 -23.07
C GLN A 143 1.41 6.34 -24.49
N LYS A 144 2.21 5.40 -25.01
CA LYS A 144 1.98 4.77 -26.32
C LYS A 144 1.35 3.38 -26.20
N ARG A 145 1.13 2.88 -24.99
CA ARG A 145 0.61 1.55 -24.74
C ARG A 145 -0.28 1.53 -23.50
N ILE A 146 -1.57 1.34 -23.71
CA ILE A 146 -2.55 1.17 -22.63
C ILE A 146 -2.78 -0.31 -22.42
N VAL A 147 -2.78 -0.73 -21.16
CA VAL A 147 -3.06 -2.11 -20.76
C VAL A 147 -4.35 -2.15 -19.95
N LEU A 148 -5.32 -2.94 -20.39
CA LEU A 148 -6.46 -3.34 -19.59
C LEU A 148 -6.09 -4.63 -18.86
N GLU A 149 -6.10 -4.58 -17.54
CA GLU A 149 -5.90 -5.71 -16.67
C GLU A 149 -7.21 -6.03 -15.95
N ARG A 150 -7.67 -7.28 -15.99
CA ARG A 150 -8.83 -7.72 -15.21
C ARG A 150 -8.46 -8.91 -14.34
N PHE A 151 -8.76 -8.82 -13.05
CA PHE A 151 -8.49 -9.88 -12.06
C PHE A 151 -9.61 -10.00 -11.02
N PHE A 152 -9.62 -11.10 -10.28
CA PHE A 152 -10.63 -11.36 -9.24
C PHE A 152 -10.38 -10.55 -7.97
N ASP A 153 -11.47 -10.13 -7.33
CA ASP A 153 -11.47 -9.63 -5.95
C ASP A 153 -11.94 -10.71 -4.97
N GLU A 154 -11.76 -10.46 -3.68
CA GLU A 154 -12.06 -11.46 -2.63
C GLU A 154 -13.54 -11.61 -2.33
N SER A 155 -14.34 -10.62 -2.73
CA SER A 155 -15.80 -10.74 -2.67
C SER A 155 -16.34 -11.61 -3.82
N GLY A 156 -15.46 -12.11 -4.70
CA GLY A 156 -15.78 -12.95 -5.84
C GLY A 156 -16.10 -12.17 -7.11
N GLY A 157 -16.14 -10.83 -7.10
CA GLY A 157 -16.24 -10.05 -8.33
C GLY A 157 -14.86 -9.83 -8.94
N MET A 158 -14.74 -8.78 -9.75
CA MET A 158 -13.51 -8.48 -10.47
C MET A 158 -13.16 -7.01 -10.35
N GLN A 159 -11.89 -6.71 -10.55
CA GLN A 159 -11.40 -5.35 -10.75
C GLN A 159 -10.89 -5.24 -12.18
N LEU A 160 -11.31 -4.19 -12.87
CA LEU A 160 -10.78 -3.79 -14.17
C LEU A 160 -9.88 -2.58 -13.95
N VAL A 161 -8.59 -2.77 -14.14
CA VAL A 161 -7.57 -1.72 -14.05
C VAL A 161 -7.11 -1.34 -15.46
N ILE A 162 -7.19 -0.05 -15.76
CA ILE A 162 -6.70 0.55 -17.00
C ILE A 162 -5.38 1.23 -16.65
N HIS A 163 -4.26 0.63 -17.04
CA HIS A 163 -2.94 1.21 -16.87
C HIS A 163 -2.71 2.28 -17.93
N ALA A 164 -2.77 3.53 -17.50
CA ALA A 164 -2.86 4.72 -18.33
C ALA A 164 -2.00 5.84 -17.70
N PRO A 165 -0.68 5.86 -17.92
CA PRO A 165 0.22 6.82 -17.29
C PRO A 165 0.18 8.20 -17.97
N PHE A 166 -1.01 8.79 -18.10
CA PHE A 166 -1.25 10.10 -18.70
C PHE A 166 -1.37 11.22 -17.65
N GLY A 167 -1.64 10.86 -16.40
CA GLY A 167 -1.87 11.80 -15.31
C GLY A 167 -3.33 11.89 -14.89
N SER A 168 -3.57 12.38 -13.68
CA SER A 168 -4.86 12.28 -13.00
C SER A 168 -5.97 13.06 -13.69
N ARG A 169 -5.70 14.23 -14.27
CA ARG A 169 -6.73 15.04 -14.97
C ARG A 169 -7.32 14.31 -16.18
N ILE A 170 -6.46 13.68 -16.99
CA ILE A 170 -6.86 12.85 -18.14
C ILE A 170 -7.54 11.57 -17.65
N ASN A 171 -6.95 10.89 -16.67
CA ASN A 171 -7.46 9.62 -16.16
C ASN A 171 -8.82 9.76 -15.47
N ARG A 172 -9.07 10.87 -14.75
CA ARG A 172 -10.38 11.16 -14.14
C ARG A 172 -11.44 11.38 -15.22
N ALA A 173 -11.14 12.16 -16.25
CA ALA A 173 -12.04 12.36 -17.39
C ALA A 173 -12.38 11.02 -18.07
N PHE A 174 -11.36 10.22 -18.34
CA PHE A 174 -11.53 8.90 -18.93
C PHE A 174 -12.36 7.97 -18.03
N GLY A 175 -12.05 7.89 -16.74
CA GLY A 175 -12.78 7.05 -15.78
C GLY A 175 -14.25 7.45 -15.63
N LEU A 176 -14.56 8.76 -15.57
CA LEU A 176 -15.93 9.27 -15.49
C LEU A 176 -16.74 8.93 -16.75
N ALA A 177 -16.18 9.18 -17.94
CA ALA A 177 -16.83 8.88 -19.21
C ALA A 177 -17.09 7.37 -19.36
N LEU A 178 -16.10 6.55 -19.03
CA LEU A 178 -16.21 5.10 -19.12
C LEU A 178 -17.23 4.55 -18.12
N ARG A 179 -17.22 5.02 -16.86
CA ARG A 179 -18.24 4.65 -15.86
C ARG A 179 -19.64 4.97 -16.37
N LYS A 180 -19.86 6.17 -16.92
CA LYS A 180 -21.17 6.54 -17.47
C LYS A 180 -21.59 5.64 -18.62
N ARG A 181 -20.65 5.21 -19.46
CA ARG A 181 -20.90 4.25 -20.54
C ARG A 181 -21.31 2.88 -20.01
N PHE A 182 -20.66 2.38 -18.97
CA PHE A 182 -21.05 1.15 -18.27
C PHE A 182 -22.46 1.27 -17.65
N CYS A 183 -22.75 2.40 -17.00
CA CYS A 183 -24.09 2.66 -16.45
C CYS A 183 -25.19 2.60 -17.51
N ARG A 184 -24.97 3.21 -18.69
CA ARG A 184 -25.94 3.14 -19.80
C ARG A 184 -26.07 1.74 -20.41
N GLY A 185 -24.98 0.97 -20.45
CA GLY A 185 -24.96 -0.36 -21.06
C GLY A 185 -25.55 -1.46 -20.18
N PHE A 186 -25.21 -1.44 -18.88
CA PHE A 186 -25.53 -2.51 -17.93
C PHE A 186 -26.59 -2.14 -16.90
N GLY A 187 -26.95 -0.85 -16.79
CA GLY A 187 -28.07 -0.39 -15.96
C GLY A 187 -27.75 -0.08 -14.49
N PHE A 188 -26.48 0.06 -14.12
CA PHE A 188 -26.07 0.40 -12.75
C PHE A 188 -24.70 1.08 -12.71
N GLU A 189 -24.44 1.81 -11.62
CA GLU A 189 -23.20 2.55 -11.45
C GLU A 189 -22.09 1.68 -10.85
N LEU A 190 -20.88 1.83 -11.38
CA LEU A 190 -19.69 1.12 -10.90
C LEU A 190 -18.91 1.99 -9.92
N GLN A 191 -18.37 1.37 -8.87
CA GLN A 191 -17.33 2.03 -8.07
C GLN A 191 -16.09 2.25 -8.95
N ALA A 192 -15.50 3.44 -8.86
CA ALA A 192 -14.39 3.83 -9.71
C ALA A 192 -13.40 4.74 -8.98
N ALA A 193 -12.10 4.56 -9.27
CA ALA A 193 -11.06 5.50 -8.88
C ALA A 193 -10.09 5.75 -10.03
N ALA A 194 -9.48 6.93 -10.03
CA ALA A 194 -8.44 7.29 -10.99
C ALA A 194 -7.32 8.05 -10.29
N ASN A 195 -6.09 7.62 -10.51
CA ASN A 195 -4.88 8.30 -10.06
C ASN A 195 -4.01 8.69 -11.27
N GLU A 196 -2.76 9.08 -11.02
CA GLU A 196 -1.82 9.52 -12.07
C GLU A 196 -1.44 8.40 -13.07
N GLU A 197 -1.58 7.14 -12.67
CA GLU A 197 -1.03 5.97 -13.36
C GLU A 197 -2.10 5.05 -13.95
N ALA A 198 -3.27 5.00 -13.32
CA ALA A 198 -4.30 4.05 -13.68
C ALA A 198 -5.70 4.49 -13.26
N ILE A 199 -6.68 3.81 -13.86
CA ILE A 199 -8.11 3.90 -13.55
C ILE A 199 -8.53 2.50 -13.09
N VAL A 200 -9.34 2.40 -12.04
CA VAL A 200 -9.94 1.15 -11.60
C VAL A 200 -11.45 1.23 -11.64
N LEU A 201 -12.09 0.19 -12.16
CA LEU A 201 -13.53 -0.03 -12.16
C LEU A 201 -13.82 -1.36 -11.47
N SER A 202 -14.64 -1.33 -10.42
CA SER A 202 -15.03 -2.55 -9.72
C SER A 202 -16.25 -3.20 -10.37
N LEU A 203 -16.08 -4.43 -10.82
CA LEU A 203 -17.09 -5.23 -11.52
C LEU A 203 -17.68 -6.28 -10.58
N GLY A 204 -19.01 -6.37 -10.53
CA GLY A 204 -19.72 -7.52 -9.95
C GLY A 204 -19.60 -8.80 -10.78
N LEU A 205 -19.98 -9.94 -10.20
CA LEU A 205 -19.96 -11.28 -10.81
C LEU A 205 -20.76 -11.40 -12.12
N GLN A 206 -21.82 -10.62 -12.25
CA GLN A 206 -22.74 -10.62 -13.39
C GLN A 206 -22.13 -9.99 -14.66
N HIS A 207 -20.99 -9.32 -14.56
CA HIS A 207 -20.34 -8.71 -15.71
C HIS A 207 -19.49 -9.73 -16.47
N SER A 208 -19.97 -10.12 -17.64
CA SER A 208 -19.18 -10.86 -18.62
C SER A 208 -19.15 -10.08 -19.93
N PHE A 209 -17.96 -9.65 -20.32
CA PHE A 209 -17.71 -9.04 -21.64
C PHE A 209 -16.27 -9.33 -22.06
N PRO A 210 -15.99 -9.35 -23.38
CA PRO A 210 -14.63 -9.37 -23.92
C PRO A 210 -13.83 -8.17 -23.43
N LEU A 211 -12.65 -8.42 -22.86
CA LEU A 211 -11.85 -7.35 -22.25
C LEU A 211 -11.35 -6.35 -23.29
N ASP A 212 -11.05 -6.81 -24.50
CA ASP A 212 -10.59 -6.00 -25.64
C ASP A 212 -11.68 -5.03 -26.15
N GLU A 213 -12.96 -5.37 -26.05
CA GLU A 213 -14.06 -4.50 -26.46
C GLU A 213 -14.17 -3.21 -25.63
N VAL A 214 -13.64 -3.19 -24.41
CA VAL A 214 -13.69 -1.99 -23.54
C VAL A 214 -12.97 -0.80 -24.19
N PHE A 215 -11.92 -1.03 -24.98
CA PHE A 215 -11.24 0.03 -25.75
C PHE A 215 -12.19 0.75 -26.72
N ASP A 216 -13.23 0.06 -27.18
CA ASP A 216 -14.18 0.54 -28.17
C ASP A 216 -15.45 1.15 -27.56
N TYR A 217 -15.61 1.11 -26.24
CA TYR A 217 -16.80 1.60 -25.54
C TYR A 217 -16.95 3.12 -25.63
N LEU A 218 -15.84 3.85 -25.69
CA LEU A 218 -15.81 5.29 -25.92
C LEU A 218 -15.44 5.57 -27.38
N LYS A 219 -16.23 6.42 -28.05
CA LYS A 219 -15.97 6.87 -29.41
C LYS A 219 -15.58 8.35 -29.41
N PRO A 220 -14.56 8.78 -30.21
CA PRO A 220 -14.09 10.17 -30.21
C PRO A 220 -15.20 11.20 -30.41
N ALA A 221 -16.17 10.91 -31.29
CA ALA A 221 -17.27 11.81 -31.61
C ALA A 221 -18.28 12.01 -30.47
N THR A 222 -18.36 11.08 -29.52
CA THR A 222 -19.36 11.13 -28.43
C THR A 222 -18.76 11.16 -27.04
N ALA A 223 -17.42 11.02 -26.92
CA ALA A 223 -16.73 10.90 -25.65
C ALA A 223 -16.88 12.16 -24.78
N GLU A 224 -16.78 13.35 -25.38
CA GLU A 224 -16.98 14.63 -24.68
C GLU A 224 -18.42 14.75 -24.14
N HIS A 225 -19.42 14.48 -24.99
CA HIS A 225 -20.82 14.49 -24.59
C HIS A 225 -21.11 13.51 -23.45
N LEU A 226 -20.56 12.30 -23.50
CA LEU A 226 -20.66 11.32 -22.41
C LEU A 226 -20.00 11.81 -21.12
N LEU A 227 -18.84 12.46 -21.22
CA LEU A 227 -18.15 13.06 -20.09
C LEU A 227 -18.99 14.17 -19.46
N VAL A 228 -19.58 15.05 -20.26
CA VAL A 228 -20.51 16.10 -19.77
C VAL A 228 -21.64 15.46 -18.99
N GLN A 229 -22.29 14.42 -19.53
CA GLN A 229 -23.37 13.70 -18.85
C GLN A 229 -22.92 12.97 -17.58
N ALA A 230 -21.65 12.55 -17.50
CA ALA A 230 -21.07 11.99 -16.28
C ALA A 230 -20.84 13.07 -15.21
N LEU A 231 -20.35 14.24 -15.62
CA LEU A 231 -20.00 15.37 -14.75
C LEU A 231 -21.21 15.98 -14.04
N LEU A 232 -22.37 16.01 -14.67
CA LEU A 232 -23.58 16.58 -14.07
C LEU A 232 -23.97 15.91 -12.74
N ALA A 233 -23.66 14.61 -12.61
CA ALA A 233 -23.93 13.85 -11.38
C ALA A 233 -22.78 13.92 -10.36
N GLN A 234 -21.74 14.71 -10.61
CA GLN A 234 -20.55 14.76 -9.77
C GLN A 234 -20.53 15.97 -8.82
N PRO A 235 -20.09 15.80 -7.56
CA PRO A 235 -19.91 16.93 -6.62
C PRO A 235 -18.97 18.04 -7.12
N LEU A 236 -18.08 17.69 -8.06
CA LEU A 236 -17.21 18.66 -8.75
C LEU A 236 -18.02 19.74 -9.46
N PHE A 237 -19.10 19.37 -10.16
CA PHE A 237 -19.91 20.32 -10.92
C PHE A 237 -20.59 21.33 -10.01
N THR A 238 -21.23 20.88 -8.93
CA THR A 238 -21.89 21.77 -7.96
C THR A 238 -20.89 22.68 -7.24
N THR A 239 -19.70 22.15 -6.94
CA THR A 239 -18.61 22.93 -6.35
C THR A 239 -18.12 24.04 -7.28
N ARG A 240 -17.88 23.72 -8.55
CA ARG A 240 -17.45 24.69 -9.58
C ARG A 240 -18.54 25.71 -9.89
N PHE A 241 -19.81 25.29 -9.96
CA PHE A 241 -20.95 26.19 -10.12
C PHE A 241 -20.99 27.23 -9.01
N ARG A 242 -20.83 26.77 -7.75
CA ARG A 242 -20.75 27.65 -6.58
C ARG A 242 -19.59 28.64 -6.69
N TRP A 243 -18.42 28.20 -7.13
CA TRP A 243 -17.29 29.12 -7.35
C TRP A 243 -17.62 30.18 -8.40
N ASN A 244 -18.25 29.79 -9.50
CA ASN A 244 -18.58 30.70 -10.60
C ASN A 244 -19.66 31.71 -10.23
N VAL A 245 -20.76 31.31 -9.59
CA VAL A 245 -21.77 32.28 -9.10
C VAL A 245 -21.18 33.23 -8.07
N THR A 246 -20.21 32.77 -7.27
CA THR A 246 -19.61 33.61 -6.26
C THR A 246 -18.54 34.56 -6.83
N ARG A 247 -17.72 34.10 -7.79
CA ARG A 247 -16.76 34.94 -8.54
C ARG A 247 -17.48 35.97 -9.40
N ALA A 248 -18.62 35.60 -10.00
CA ALA A 248 -19.49 36.49 -10.75
C ALA A 248 -20.31 37.44 -9.85
N LEU A 249 -20.12 37.40 -8.52
CA LEU A 249 -20.82 38.23 -7.53
C LEU A 249 -22.35 38.05 -7.51
N LEU A 250 -22.86 36.94 -8.07
CA LEU A 250 -24.28 36.57 -8.00
C LEU A 250 -24.66 36.03 -6.62
N VAL A 251 -23.69 35.49 -5.88
CA VAL A 251 -23.84 35.10 -4.47
C VAL A 251 -22.89 35.94 -3.61
N GLU A 252 -23.46 36.68 -2.66
CA GLU A 252 -22.71 37.56 -1.77
C GLU A 252 -21.80 36.78 -0.81
N ARG A 253 -20.48 37.04 -0.84
CA ARG A 253 -19.51 36.55 0.18
C ARG A 253 -19.52 37.39 1.45
N TYR A 254 -19.94 38.64 1.36
CA TYR A 254 -19.93 39.60 2.46
C TYR A 254 -21.27 40.33 2.53
N ARG A 255 -21.80 40.48 3.74
CA ARG A 255 -23.01 41.27 3.99
C ARG A 255 -22.78 42.15 5.21
N GLY A 256 -22.95 43.46 5.04
CA GLY A 256 -22.71 44.43 6.12
C GLY A 256 -21.28 44.41 6.69
N GLY A 257 -20.27 44.19 5.84
CA GLY A 257 -18.86 44.13 6.23
C GLY A 257 -18.45 42.83 6.95
N ARG A 258 -19.37 41.88 7.15
CA ARG A 258 -19.08 40.56 7.72
C ARG A 258 -19.12 39.48 6.64
N ARG A 259 -18.23 38.49 6.75
CA ARG A 259 -18.21 37.32 5.87
C ARG A 259 -19.47 36.48 6.10
N VAL A 260 -20.15 36.11 5.02
CA VAL A 260 -21.31 35.22 5.08
C VAL A 260 -20.82 33.80 5.42
N PRO A 261 -21.42 33.11 6.41
CA PRO A 261 -21.09 31.73 6.72
C PRO A 261 -21.17 30.82 5.48
N ALA A 262 -20.18 29.94 5.31
CA ALA A 262 -20.08 29.07 4.14
C ALA A 262 -21.38 28.26 3.86
N PRO A 263 -22.08 27.67 4.86
CA PRO A 263 -23.34 26.96 4.60
C PRO A 263 -24.41 27.82 3.91
N LEU A 264 -24.51 29.10 4.28
CA LEU A 264 -25.46 30.04 3.64
C LEU A 264 -25.04 30.39 2.21
N VAL A 265 -23.74 30.44 1.93
CA VAL A 265 -23.23 30.60 0.56
C VAL A 265 -23.57 29.37 -0.28
N ARG A 266 -23.50 28.15 0.29
CA ARG A 266 -23.91 26.91 -0.39
C ARG A 266 -25.40 26.93 -0.72
N MET A 267 -26.25 27.14 0.30
CA MET A 267 -27.71 27.20 0.11
C MET A 267 -28.10 28.19 -1.00
N ARG A 268 -27.53 29.39 -1.00
CA ARG A 268 -27.82 30.40 -2.05
C ARG A 268 -27.28 30.01 -3.43
N ALA A 269 -26.14 29.33 -3.48
CA ALA A 269 -25.60 28.82 -4.73
C ALA A 269 -26.45 27.66 -5.28
N ASP A 270 -26.95 26.79 -4.39
CA ASP A 270 -27.83 25.67 -4.73
C ASP A 270 -29.20 26.20 -5.21
N ASP A 271 -29.75 27.22 -4.55
CA ASP A 271 -30.96 27.93 -5.03
C ASP A 271 -30.75 28.52 -6.44
N ARG A 272 -29.56 29.09 -6.68
CA ARG A 272 -29.21 29.64 -8.00
C ARG A 272 -29.03 28.53 -9.04
N LEU A 273 -28.48 27.38 -8.65
CA LEU A 273 -28.34 26.21 -9.51
C LEU A 273 -29.72 25.66 -9.88
N ALA A 274 -30.61 25.48 -8.91
CA ALA A 274 -31.99 25.03 -9.15
C ALA A 274 -32.74 25.97 -10.10
N ALA A 275 -32.49 27.29 -10.04
CA ALA A 275 -33.10 28.26 -10.95
C ALA A 275 -32.50 28.25 -12.36
N SER A 276 -31.18 28.02 -12.49
CA SER A 276 -30.46 28.13 -13.77
C SER A 276 -30.40 26.80 -14.53
N PHE A 277 -30.34 25.68 -13.80
CA PHE A 277 -30.27 24.33 -14.33
C PHE A 277 -31.07 23.34 -13.46
N PRO A 278 -32.42 23.40 -13.49
CA PRO A 278 -33.28 22.60 -12.62
C PRO A 278 -33.06 21.09 -12.75
N ALA A 279 -32.74 20.60 -13.95
CA ALA A 279 -32.62 19.18 -14.24
C ALA A 279 -31.49 18.46 -13.46
N VAL A 280 -30.45 19.19 -13.05
CA VAL A 280 -29.34 18.60 -12.25
C VAL A 280 -29.73 18.37 -10.79
N VAL A 281 -30.72 19.12 -10.29
CA VAL A 281 -31.20 19.03 -8.90
C VAL A 281 -32.52 18.25 -8.80
N ALA A 282 -33.16 17.98 -9.94
CA ALA A 282 -34.45 17.29 -10.00
C ALA A 282 -34.37 15.86 -9.45
N CYS A 283 -35.50 15.38 -8.92
CA CYS A 283 -35.62 13.98 -8.53
C CYS A 283 -35.43 13.07 -9.75
N GLY A 284 -34.58 12.05 -9.62
CA GLY A 284 -34.30 11.09 -10.71
C GLY A 284 -35.56 10.43 -11.29
N GLU A 285 -36.58 10.20 -10.46
CA GLU A 285 -37.86 9.62 -10.90
C GLU A 285 -38.70 10.56 -11.78
N THR A 286 -38.46 11.87 -11.68
CA THR A 286 -39.22 12.89 -12.42
C THR A 286 -38.53 13.33 -13.71
N LEU A 287 -37.26 12.96 -13.89
CA LEU A 287 -36.50 13.30 -15.08
C LEU A 287 -36.97 12.47 -16.28
N PRO A 288 -37.04 13.06 -17.49
CA PRO A 288 -37.31 12.31 -18.70
C PRO A 288 -36.21 11.27 -18.92
N PRO A 289 -36.55 10.08 -19.49
CA PRO A 289 -35.55 9.09 -19.82
C PRO A 289 -34.60 9.62 -20.90
N GLY A 290 -33.29 9.47 -20.67
CA GLY A 290 -32.25 9.86 -21.63
C GLY A 290 -31.27 10.88 -21.09
N ASP A 291 -30.70 11.67 -22.00
CA ASP A 291 -29.65 12.63 -21.68
C ASP A 291 -30.23 13.96 -21.19
N ILE A 292 -29.57 14.55 -20.20
CA ILE A 292 -29.97 15.85 -19.65
C ILE A 292 -29.56 16.92 -20.66
N GLU A 293 -30.52 17.70 -21.14
CA GLU A 293 -30.25 18.87 -21.97
C GLU A 293 -29.59 19.96 -21.11
N VAL A 294 -28.39 20.36 -21.52
CA VAL A 294 -27.62 21.39 -20.81
C VAL A 294 -28.07 22.76 -21.30
N PRO A 295 -28.54 23.68 -20.43
CA PRO A 295 -28.96 25.01 -20.81
C PRO A 295 -27.74 25.88 -21.09
N LEU A 296 -27.10 25.65 -22.24
CA LEU A 296 -25.88 26.35 -22.63
C LEU A 296 -26.08 27.85 -22.79
N ASP A 297 -27.31 28.36 -22.92
CA ASP A 297 -27.60 29.79 -22.96
C ASP A 297 -27.32 30.52 -21.63
N ASP A 298 -27.38 29.81 -20.49
CA ASP A 298 -26.96 30.37 -19.21
C ASP A 298 -25.42 30.44 -19.15
N ARG A 299 -24.90 31.65 -19.03
CA ARG A 299 -23.46 31.92 -19.06
C ARG A 299 -22.71 31.26 -17.90
N ILE A 300 -23.34 31.14 -16.72
CA ILE A 300 -22.72 30.52 -15.56
C ILE A 300 -22.68 29.01 -15.73
N VAL A 301 -23.75 28.41 -16.23
CA VAL A 301 -23.76 26.97 -16.54
C VAL A 301 -22.70 26.65 -17.58
N ARG A 302 -22.64 27.42 -18.68
CA ARG A 302 -21.62 27.26 -19.72
C ARG A 302 -20.21 27.37 -19.17
N GLN A 303 -19.90 28.42 -18.38
CA GLN A 303 -18.58 28.57 -17.77
C GLN A 303 -18.27 27.45 -16.78
N THR A 304 -19.27 26.94 -16.06
CA THR A 304 -19.07 25.83 -15.12
C THR A 304 -18.69 24.54 -15.84
N ILE A 305 -19.34 24.24 -16.97
CA ILE A 305 -18.96 23.09 -17.80
C ILE A 305 -17.54 23.26 -18.33
N ASP A 306 -17.21 24.46 -18.85
CA ASP A 306 -15.86 24.80 -19.33
C ASP A 306 -14.78 24.59 -18.25
N ASP A 307 -14.99 25.15 -17.05
CA ASP A 307 -14.07 24.98 -15.92
C ASP A 307 -13.92 23.51 -15.51
N CYS A 308 -15.02 22.74 -15.50
CA CYS A 308 -14.97 21.32 -15.19
C CYS A 308 -14.15 20.53 -16.22
N LEU A 309 -14.31 20.84 -17.52
CA LEU A 309 -13.65 20.13 -18.61
C LEU A 309 -12.18 20.51 -18.79
N HIS A 310 -11.84 21.79 -18.61
CA HIS A 310 -10.52 22.32 -18.96
C HIS A 310 -9.67 22.76 -17.76
N GLU A 311 -10.25 23.08 -16.59
CA GLU A 311 -9.46 23.38 -15.38
C GLU A 311 -9.35 22.17 -14.45
N ALA A 312 -10.48 21.57 -14.09
CA ALA A 312 -10.49 20.43 -13.17
C ALA A 312 -10.05 19.13 -13.86
N LEU A 313 -10.46 18.96 -15.11
CA LEU A 313 -10.09 17.85 -15.98
C LEU A 313 -9.20 18.34 -17.13
N ASP A 314 -8.78 17.41 -17.98
CA ASP A 314 -8.13 17.71 -19.24
C ASP A 314 -8.88 16.96 -20.36
N VAL A 315 -9.93 17.61 -20.86
CA VAL A 315 -10.78 17.04 -21.93
C VAL A 315 -10.01 16.89 -23.24
N ASP A 316 -9.11 17.81 -23.56
CA ASP A 316 -8.34 17.78 -24.80
C ASP A 316 -7.37 16.59 -24.82
N GLY A 317 -6.65 16.38 -23.72
CA GLY A 317 -5.79 15.22 -23.49
C GLY A 317 -6.59 13.92 -23.48
N PHE A 318 -7.74 13.90 -22.81
CA PHE A 318 -8.65 12.74 -22.85
C PHE A 318 -9.12 12.39 -24.28
N LEU A 319 -9.58 13.37 -25.05
CA LEU A 319 -9.99 13.16 -26.44
C LEU A 319 -8.83 12.76 -27.34
N ALA A 320 -7.60 13.24 -27.05
CA ALA A 320 -6.40 12.78 -27.74
C ALA A 320 -6.11 11.29 -27.43
N VAL A 321 -6.25 10.85 -26.18
CA VAL A 321 -6.11 9.44 -25.81
C VAL A 321 -7.16 8.57 -26.50
N VAL A 322 -8.44 8.97 -26.47
CA VAL A 322 -9.51 8.22 -27.15
C VAL A 322 -9.25 8.15 -28.66
N ARG A 323 -8.84 9.25 -29.31
CA ARG A 323 -8.44 9.23 -30.73
C ARG A 323 -7.26 8.30 -30.97
N GLY A 324 -6.24 8.36 -30.12
CA GLY A 324 -5.03 7.55 -30.24
C GLY A 324 -5.28 6.05 -30.12
N ILE A 325 -6.24 5.65 -29.27
CA ILE A 325 -6.72 4.28 -29.21
C ILE A 325 -7.33 3.89 -30.57
N HIS A 326 -8.22 4.71 -31.14
CA HIS A 326 -8.96 4.41 -32.38
C HIS A 326 -8.10 4.45 -33.65
N ASP A 327 -7.16 5.39 -33.76
CA ASP A 327 -6.27 5.53 -34.92
C ASP A 327 -5.05 4.60 -34.89
N GLY A 328 -4.83 3.91 -33.77
CA GLY A 328 -3.75 2.94 -33.58
C GLY A 328 -2.40 3.54 -33.19
N SER A 329 -2.32 4.85 -32.92
CA SER A 329 -1.11 5.47 -32.36
C SER A 329 -0.84 5.07 -30.91
N ILE A 330 -1.86 4.58 -30.19
CA ILE A 330 -1.75 3.95 -28.87
C ILE A 330 -2.01 2.44 -29.03
N GLU A 331 -1.02 1.64 -28.68
CA GLU A 331 -1.10 0.19 -28.65
C GLU A 331 -2.08 -0.28 -27.56
N ARG A 332 -2.92 -1.26 -27.91
CA ARG A 332 -3.97 -1.81 -27.05
C ARG A 332 -3.56 -3.20 -26.57
N VAL A 333 -3.53 -3.40 -25.26
CA VAL A 333 -3.25 -4.71 -24.66
C VAL A 333 -4.34 -5.04 -23.64
N ALA A 334 -4.92 -6.23 -23.73
CA ALA A 334 -5.91 -6.73 -22.79
C ALA A 334 -5.39 -8.03 -22.16
N VAL A 335 -5.38 -8.09 -20.83
CA VAL A 335 -4.84 -9.23 -20.07
C VAL A 335 -5.78 -9.55 -18.91
N ASP A 336 -6.25 -10.80 -18.86
CA ASP A 336 -6.89 -11.34 -17.67
C ASP A 336 -5.81 -12.01 -16.79
N THR A 337 -5.76 -11.60 -15.52
CA THR A 337 -4.78 -12.09 -14.53
C THR A 337 -5.50 -12.70 -13.32
N PRO A 338 -4.95 -13.74 -12.69
CA PRO A 338 -5.55 -14.30 -11.48
C PRO A 338 -5.39 -13.40 -10.25
N GLU A 339 -4.34 -12.56 -10.24
CA GLU A 339 -3.98 -11.64 -9.15
C GLU A 339 -3.52 -10.29 -9.74
N PRO A 340 -3.62 -9.18 -9.00
CA PRO A 340 -3.21 -7.86 -9.47
C PRO A 340 -1.71 -7.78 -9.78
N SER A 341 -1.37 -7.12 -10.87
CA SER A 341 0.00 -6.75 -11.22
C SER A 341 0.59 -5.73 -10.24
N SER A 342 1.93 -5.63 -10.21
CA SER A 342 2.62 -4.63 -9.37
C SER A 342 2.24 -3.19 -9.71
N PHE A 343 1.86 -2.92 -10.97
CA PHE A 343 1.39 -1.60 -11.42
C PHE A 343 -0.01 -1.27 -10.90
N ALA A 344 -0.87 -2.27 -10.66
CA ALA A 344 -2.23 -2.05 -10.16
C ALA A 344 -2.28 -1.61 -8.69
N LEU A 345 -1.25 -1.95 -7.90
CA LEU A 345 -1.23 -1.70 -6.46
C LEU A 345 -1.45 -0.23 -6.09
N GLY A 346 -0.91 0.70 -6.89
CA GLY A 346 -1.04 2.13 -6.62
C GLY A 346 -2.48 2.63 -6.72
N VAL A 347 -3.30 2.07 -7.62
CA VAL A 347 -4.71 2.45 -7.77
C VAL A 347 -5.62 1.65 -6.85
N LEU A 348 -5.23 0.43 -6.45
CA LEU A 348 -5.95 -0.35 -5.45
C LEU A 348 -5.85 0.29 -4.06
N ALA A 349 -4.69 0.85 -3.72
CA ALA A 349 -4.47 1.66 -2.51
C ALA A 349 -4.85 3.15 -2.73
N ALA A 350 -5.81 3.42 -3.63
CA ALA A 350 -6.27 4.77 -3.93
C ALA A 350 -6.67 5.53 -2.66
N GLN A 351 -6.18 6.76 -2.58
CA GLN A 351 -6.55 7.69 -1.52
C GLN A 351 -7.95 8.25 -1.77
N PRO A 352 -8.66 8.75 -0.73
CA PRO A 352 -10.04 9.22 -0.85
C PRO A 352 -10.30 10.21 -1.99
N TYR A 353 -9.34 11.09 -2.29
CA TYR A 353 -9.44 12.07 -3.38
C TYR A 353 -9.38 11.49 -4.80
N SER A 354 -8.96 10.22 -4.94
CA SER A 354 -8.86 9.53 -6.24
C SER A 354 -10.17 8.87 -6.67
N PHE A 355 -11.14 8.71 -5.75
CA PHE A 355 -12.45 8.14 -6.09
C PHE A 355 -13.25 9.08 -6.98
N LEU A 356 -14.04 8.49 -7.86
CA LEU A 356 -14.89 9.19 -8.83
C LEU A 356 -16.37 9.13 -8.43
N ASP A 357 -16.72 8.42 -7.37
CA ASP A 357 -18.08 8.20 -6.89
C ASP A 357 -18.16 8.38 -5.37
N ASP A 358 -19.37 8.50 -4.85
CA ASP A 358 -19.62 8.88 -3.46
C ASP A 358 -19.77 7.69 -2.49
N ALA A 359 -19.37 6.46 -2.89
CA ALA A 359 -19.48 5.30 -1.99
C ALA A 359 -18.59 5.46 -0.73
N PRO A 360 -19.05 5.03 0.46
CA PRO A 360 -18.24 5.05 1.68
C PRO A 360 -16.93 4.28 1.53
N LEU A 361 -15.89 4.66 2.28
CA LEU A 361 -14.56 4.03 2.19
C LEU A 361 -14.61 2.55 2.63
N GLU A 362 -15.44 2.24 3.61
CA GLU A 362 -15.63 0.91 4.18
C GLU A 362 -16.30 -0.06 3.21
N GLU A 363 -17.06 0.45 2.25
CA GLU A 363 -17.81 -0.34 1.25
C GLU A 363 -17.02 -0.48 -0.07
N ARG A 364 -15.77 -0.01 -0.13
CA ARG A 364 -14.96 -0.03 -1.34
C ARG A 364 -14.41 -1.43 -1.63
N ARG A 365 -14.78 -1.96 -2.79
CA ARG A 365 -14.29 -3.26 -3.26
C ARG A 365 -12.78 -3.28 -3.56
N THR A 366 -12.18 -2.11 -3.86
CA THR A 366 -10.74 -1.98 -4.04
C THR A 366 -9.95 -2.25 -2.75
N GLN A 367 -10.51 -1.91 -1.58
CA GLN A 367 -9.92 -2.21 -0.26
C GLN A 367 -10.03 -3.69 0.11
N ALA A 368 -11.01 -4.40 -0.48
CA ALA A 368 -11.19 -5.84 -0.31
C ALA A 368 -10.22 -6.66 -1.18
N VAL A 369 -9.36 -6.03 -1.99
CA VAL A 369 -8.28 -6.72 -2.68
C VAL A 369 -7.10 -6.81 -1.71
N LEU A 370 -6.84 -7.98 -1.10
CA LEU A 370 -5.63 -8.13 -0.30
C LEU A 370 -4.43 -7.97 -1.23
N THR A 371 -3.70 -6.90 -0.98
CA THR A 371 -2.30 -6.84 -1.40
C THR A 371 -1.59 -7.81 -0.48
N ARG A 372 -1.24 -9.02 -0.94
CA ARG A 372 -0.32 -9.89 -0.20
C ARG A 372 0.85 -8.99 0.18
N ARG A 373 1.10 -8.79 1.49
CA ARG A 373 2.33 -8.16 1.94
C ARG A 373 3.44 -9.01 1.36
N THR A 374 4.09 -8.50 0.33
CA THR A 374 5.23 -9.07 -0.38
C THR A 374 6.46 -9.09 0.53
N LEU A 375 6.33 -9.76 1.68
CA LEU A 375 7.39 -9.99 2.65
C LEU A 375 7.89 -11.43 2.62
N ASP A 376 7.24 -12.34 1.86
CA ASP A 376 7.86 -13.62 1.57
C ASP A 376 8.73 -13.50 0.31
N VAL A 377 10.04 -13.58 0.52
CA VAL A 377 11.11 -13.55 -0.51
C VAL A 377 11.12 -14.85 -1.33
N ARG A 378 10.14 -15.73 -1.12
CA ARG A 378 10.03 -17.02 -1.78
C ARG A 378 9.31 -16.87 -3.12
N SER A 379 10.14 -16.87 -4.16
CA SER A 379 9.88 -17.11 -5.58
C SER A 379 8.62 -16.49 -6.20
N ALA A 380 8.86 -15.68 -7.24
CA ALA A 380 7.82 -15.18 -8.14
C ALA A 380 6.90 -16.28 -8.74
N ASP A 381 7.31 -17.55 -8.69
CA ASP A 381 6.54 -18.72 -9.16
C ASP A 381 5.39 -19.16 -8.23
N GLU A 382 5.36 -18.72 -6.96
CA GLU A 382 4.27 -19.05 -6.01
C GLU A 382 3.11 -18.03 -6.02
N LEU A 383 3.28 -16.90 -6.72
CA LEU A 383 2.20 -15.94 -6.95
C LEU A 383 1.16 -16.55 -7.89
N GLY A 384 -0.06 -16.74 -7.38
CA GLY A 384 -1.16 -17.36 -8.11
C GLY A 384 -1.25 -18.90 -8.04
N ALA A 385 -0.47 -19.59 -7.20
CA ALA A 385 -0.66 -21.03 -6.99
C ALA A 385 -1.99 -21.29 -6.27
N LEU A 386 -2.94 -21.91 -6.97
CA LEU A 386 -4.24 -22.29 -6.42
C LEU A 386 -4.11 -23.54 -5.56
N ASP A 387 -4.88 -23.60 -4.47
CA ASP A 387 -4.87 -24.75 -3.56
C ASP A 387 -5.48 -25.99 -4.22
N PRO A 388 -4.75 -27.11 -4.33
CA PRO A 388 -5.28 -28.37 -4.88
C PRO A 388 -6.54 -28.85 -4.16
N GLU A 389 -6.64 -28.62 -2.85
CA GLU A 389 -7.82 -29.00 -2.07
C GLU A 389 -9.04 -28.15 -2.44
N ALA A 390 -8.83 -26.84 -2.66
CA ALA A 390 -9.87 -25.95 -3.14
C ALA A 390 -10.36 -26.35 -4.54
N ILE A 391 -9.45 -26.76 -5.43
CA ILE A 391 -9.79 -27.27 -6.77
C ILE A 391 -10.68 -28.51 -6.63
N ARG A 392 -10.25 -29.52 -5.87
CA ARG A 392 -11.00 -30.76 -5.66
C ARG A 392 -12.41 -30.49 -5.12
N ARG A 393 -12.51 -29.67 -4.08
CA ARG A 393 -13.78 -29.30 -3.46
C ARG A 393 -14.73 -28.64 -4.45
N VAL A 394 -14.25 -27.70 -5.27
CA VAL A 394 -15.11 -27.04 -6.26
C VAL A 394 -15.58 -28.00 -7.34
N ARG A 395 -14.76 -28.98 -7.75
CA ARG A 395 -15.17 -30.03 -8.69
C ARG A 395 -16.28 -30.90 -8.12
N GLU A 396 -16.15 -31.33 -6.88
CA GLU A 396 -17.18 -32.11 -6.18
C GLU A 396 -18.49 -31.32 -6.01
N GLU A 397 -18.42 -30.04 -5.65
CA GLU A 397 -19.60 -29.18 -5.49
C GLU A 397 -20.25 -28.76 -6.81
N ALA A 398 -19.50 -28.72 -7.91
CA ALA A 398 -20.01 -28.36 -9.23
C ALA A 398 -20.63 -29.55 -9.98
N TRP A 399 -20.16 -30.76 -9.68
CA TRP A 399 -20.72 -31.98 -10.25
C TRP A 399 -22.15 -32.21 -9.74
N PRO A 400 -23.12 -32.52 -10.62
CA PRO A 400 -24.49 -32.70 -10.17
C PRO A 400 -24.63 -33.95 -9.30
N SER A 401 -25.55 -33.89 -8.32
CA SER A 401 -25.92 -35.03 -7.47
C SER A 401 -27.43 -35.24 -7.51
N PRO A 402 -28.00 -35.65 -8.67
CA PRO A 402 -29.44 -35.77 -8.85
C PRO A 402 -30.03 -36.88 -7.97
N ALA A 403 -31.13 -36.58 -7.27
CA ALA A 403 -31.84 -37.53 -6.42
C ALA A 403 -32.86 -38.38 -7.20
N ASN A 404 -33.25 -37.95 -8.41
CA ASN A 404 -34.24 -38.61 -9.25
C ASN A 404 -33.98 -38.38 -10.75
N ALA A 405 -34.77 -39.05 -11.59
CA ALA A 405 -34.66 -38.97 -13.04
C ALA A 405 -34.94 -37.56 -13.61
N GLU A 406 -35.79 -36.74 -12.99
CA GLU A 406 -36.09 -35.39 -13.48
C GLU A 406 -34.89 -34.47 -13.25
N GLU A 407 -34.30 -34.49 -12.06
CA GLU A 407 -33.09 -33.71 -11.74
C GLU A 407 -31.91 -34.11 -12.63
N LEU A 408 -31.77 -35.39 -12.99
CA LEU A 408 -30.76 -35.83 -13.95
C LEU A 408 -31.04 -35.26 -15.36
N HIS A 409 -32.30 -35.19 -15.77
CA HIS A 409 -32.67 -34.61 -17.05
C HIS A 409 -32.37 -33.11 -17.09
N GLU A 410 -32.70 -32.37 -16.03
CA GLU A 410 -32.30 -30.96 -15.87
C GLU A 410 -30.78 -30.80 -15.91
N ALA A 411 -30.04 -31.70 -15.26
CA ALA A 411 -28.59 -31.69 -15.28
C ALA A 411 -28.02 -31.84 -16.69
N LEU A 412 -28.59 -32.73 -17.50
CA LEU A 412 -28.21 -32.91 -18.90
C LEU A 412 -28.50 -31.67 -19.76
N LEU A 413 -29.57 -30.93 -19.47
CA LEU A 413 -29.92 -29.72 -20.23
C LEU A 413 -28.87 -28.62 -20.07
N TRP A 414 -28.34 -28.40 -18.87
CA TRP A 414 -27.32 -27.36 -18.65
C TRP A 414 -25.89 -27.84 -18.87
N MET A 415 -25.55 -29.10 -18.57
CA MET A 415 -24.20 -29.65 -18.81
C MET A 415 -23.93 -30.01 -20.26
N GLY A 416 -24.98 -30.16 -21.08
CA GLY A 416 -24.92 -30.67 -22.44
C GLY A 416 -24.97 -32.20 -22.50
N TYR A 417 -23.96 -32.88 -21.93
CA TYR A 417 -23.91 -34.35 -21.88
C TYR A 417 -23.17 -34.91 -20.67
N VAL A 418 -23.34 -36.21 -20.45
CA VAL A 418 -22.47 -37.04 -19.60
C VAL A 418 -22.01 -38.27 -20.37
N THR A 419 -20.80 -38.75 -20.10
CA THR A 419 -20.33 -39.99 -20.74
C THR A 419 -21.03 -41.21 -20.16
N VAL A 420 -21.00 -42.35 -20.87
CA VAL A 420 -21.53 -43.62 -20.35
C VAL A 420 -20.87 -44.01 -19.03
N GLU A 421 -19.59 -43.68 -18.85
CA GLU A 421 -18.86 -43.94 -17.61
C GLU A 421 -19.33 -43.02 -16.47
N GLU A 422 -19.44 -41.72 -16.74
CA GLU A 422 -19.95 -40.71 -15.79
C GLU A 422 -21.39 -41.00 -15.34
N ALA A 423 -22.22 -41.54 -16.24
CA ALA A 423 -23.61 -41.88 -15.97
C ALA A 423 -23.80 -43.17 -15.17
N ARG A 424 -22.75 -43.96 -14.94
CA ARG A 424 -22.85 -45.27 -14.27
C ARG A 424 -23.53 -45.21 -12.89
N PRO A 425 -23.28 -44.20 -12.02
CA PRO A 425 -23.99 -44.06 -10.75
C PRO A 425 -25.50 -43.81 -10.91
N TRP A 426 -25.93 -43.32 -12.07
CA TRP A 426 -27.33 -42.96 -12.37
C TRP A 426 -27.97 -43.88 -13.41
N ALA A 427 -27.43 -45.09 -13.62
CA ALA A 427 -27.90 -46.00 -14.66
C ALA A 427 -29.43 -46.24 -14.61
N GLY A 428 -30.00 -46.39 -13.42
CA GLY A 428 -31.45 -46.57 -13.25
C GLY A 428 -32.27 -45.34 -13.70
N PHE A 429 -31.77 -44.12 -13.47
CA PHE A 429 -32.43 -42.89 -13.92
C PHE A 429 -32.32 -42.72 -15.43
N ILE A 430 -31.17 -43.07 -16.02
CA ILE A 430 -30.99 -43.06 -17.48
C ILE A 430 -31.93 -44.05 -18.15
N GLU A 431 -32.10 -45.26 -17.60
CA GLU A 431 -33.04 -46.25 -18.12
C GLU A 431 -34.49 -45.75 -18.07
N GLU A 432 -34.90 -45.11 -16.97
CA GLU A 432 -36.22 -44.51 -16.83
C GLU A 432 -36.46 -43.40 -17.86
N LEU A 433 -35.51 -42.47 -18.01
CA LEU A 433 -35.60 -41.38 -18.98
C LEU A 433 -35.59 -41.90 -20.42
N ARG A 434 -34.83 -42.96 -20.69
CA ARG A 434 -34.75 -43.59 -22.01
C ARG A 434 -36.07 -44.28 -22.36
N ALA A 435 -36.69 -44.97 -21.41
CA ALA A 435 -38.01 -45.58 -21.60
C ALA A 435 -39.09 -44.53 -21.92
N LYS A 436 -38.97 -43.32 -21.36
CA LYS A 436 -39.83 -42.16 -21.66
C LYS A 436 -39.41 -41.38 -22.92
N GLY A 437 -38.34 -41.78 -23.61
CA GLY A 437 -37.85 -41.11 -24.81
C GLY A 437 -37.27 -39.71 -24.59
N ARG A 438 -36.81 -39.39 -23.37
CA ARG A 438 -36.28 -38.05 -23.02
C ARG A 438 -34.77 -37.92 -23.10
N VAL A 439 -34.04 -39.03 -23.26
CA VAL A 439 -32.58 -39.05 -23.45
C VAL A 439 -32.19 -39.92 -24.64
N VAL A 440 -31.10 -39.56 -25.30
CA VAL A 440 -30.53 -40.26 -26.45
C VAL A 440 -29.05 -40.54 -26.21
N LEU A 441 -28.58 -41.70 -26.66
CA LEU A 441 -27.16 -42.06 -26.66
C LEU A 441 -26.58 -41.78 -28.04
N GLU A 442 -25.59 -40.91 -28.10
CA GLU A 442 -24.85 -40.57 -29.32
C GLU A 442 -23.37 -40.89 -29.07
N GLY A 443 -22.84 -41.93 -29.73
CA GLY A 443 -21.50 -42.45 -29.44
C GLY A 443 -21.40 -42.97 -28.00
N ASP A 444 -20.54 -42.34 -27.19
CA ASP A 444 -20.32 -42.64 -25.78
C ASP A 444 -20.95 -41.60 -24.83
N ARG A 445 -21.86 -40.75 -25.32
CA ARG A 445 -22.43 -39.60 -24.59
C ARG A 445 -23.95 -39.65 -24.53
N TRP A 446 -24.48 -39.44 -23.34
CA TRP A 446 -25.92 -39.27 -23.10
C TRP A 446 -26.29 -37.80 -23.17
N PHE A 447 -27.27 -37.49 -24.03
CA PHE A 447 -27.86 -36.15 -24.16
C PHE A 447 -29.33 -36.18 -23.78
N ALA A 448 -29.85 -35.09 -23.22
CA ALA A 448 -31.28 -34.85 -23.24
C ALA A 448 -31.75 -34.63 -24.69
N VAL A 449 -32.93 -35.12 -25.04
CA VAL A 449 -33.46 -34.97 -26.41
C VAL A 449 -33.62 -33.50 -26.81
N GLU A 450 -33.86 -32.61 -25.85
CA GLU A 450 -34.05 -31.17 -26.05
C GLU A 450 -32.77 -30.34 -25.87
N ALA A 451 -31.64 -30.96 -25.47
CA ALA A 451 -30.40 -30.22 -25.23
C ALA A 451 -29.84 -29.58 -26.52
N THR A 452 -29.13 -28.47 -26.39
CA THR A 452 -28.40 -27.91 -27.53
C THR A 452 -27.30 -28.87 -28.01
N ARG A 453 -27.12 -28.96 -29.33
CA ARG A 453 -25.99 -29.70 -29.96
C ARG A 453 -24.91 -28.74 -30.46
N ASP A 454 -25.08 -27.44 -30.21
CA ASP A 454 -24.05 -26.47 -30.54
C ASP A 454 -22.78 -26.77 -29.72
N PRO A 455 -21.63 -27.06 -30.37
CA PRO A 455 -20.42 -27.48 -29.67
C PRO A 455 -19.94 -26.48 -28.62
N LYS A 456 -20.15 -25.17 -28.86
CA LYS A 456 -19.74 -24.10 -27.96
C LYS A 456 -20.58 -24.05 -26.69
N GLU A 457 -21.91 -24.10 -26.81
CA GLU A 457 -22.80 -24.17 -25.65
C GLU A 457 -22.62 -25.46 -24.84
N VAL A 458 -22.40 -26.59 -25.51
CA VAL A 458 -22.08 -27.86 -24.84
C VAL A 458 -20.78 -27.74 -24.06
N LEU A 459 -19.74 -27.15 -24.65
CA LEU A 459 -18.46 -26.94 -23.97
C LEU A 459 -18.61 -26.01 -22.76
N ARG A 460 -19.42 -24.94 -22.86
CA ARG A 460 -19.74 -24.06 -21.71
C ARG A 460 -20.36 -24.86 -20.56
N GLY A 461 -21.38 -25.66 -20.85
CA GLY A 461 -22.03 -26.52 -19.85
C GLY A 461 -21.07 -27.49 -19.18
N ARG A 462 -20.21 -28.15 -19.97
CA ARG A 462 -19.19 -29.07 -19.45
C ARG A 462 -18.17 -28.39 -18.55
N LEU A 463 -17.71 -27.19 -18.91
CA LEU A 463 -16.76 -26.39 -18.12
C LEU A 463 -17.34 -25.89 -16.78
N GLU A 464 -18.66 -25.76 -16.68
CA GLU A 464 -19.33 -25.43 -15.42
C GLU A 464 -19.50 -26.64 -14.48
N ALA A 465 -19.35 -27.86 -14.98
CA ALA A 465 -19.47 -29.10 -14.20
C ALA A 465 -18.11 -29.70 -13.81
N LEU A 466 -17.13 -29.69 -14.72
CA LEU A 466 -15.87 -30.44 -14.57
C LEU A 466 -14.80 -29.73 -13.74
N GLY A 467 -14.84 -28.40 -13.65
CA GLY A 467 -13.76 -27.58 -13.12
C GLY A 467 -12.62 -27.37 -14.14
N PRO A 468 -11.36 -27.24 -13.68
CA PRO A 468 -10.22 -27.04 -14.57
C PRO A 468 -10.00 -28.22 -15.52
N ILE A 469 -9.89 -27.94 -16.82
CA ILE A 469 -9.52 -28.89 -17.87
C ILE A 469 -8.16 -28.55 -18.44
N PHE A 470 -7.47 -29.53 -19.03
CA PHE A 470 -6.10 -29.35 -19.55
C PHE A 470 -5.99 -29.61 -21.05
N ASP A 471 -7.10 -29.99 -21.68
CA ASP A 471 -7.18 -30.21 -23.12
C ASP A 471 -7.30 -28.86 -23.82
N ASP A 472 -6.60 -28.70 -24.93
CA ASP A 472 -6.56 -27.46 -25.70
C ASP A 472 -7.44 -27.60 -26.95
N GLU A 473 -8.61 -26.99 -26.92
CA GLU A 473 -9.59 -27.01 -28.00
C GLU A 473 -9.75 -25.61 -28.63
N PRO A 474 -9.91 -25.47 -29.97
CA PRO A 474 -10.07 -24.17 -30.61
C PRO A 474 -11.21 -23.30 -30.04
N LEU A 475 -12.30 -23.93 -29.59
CA LEU A 475 -13.44 -23.25 -28.99
C LEU A 475 -13.11 -22.60 -27.63
N LEU A 476 -12.09 -23.07 -26.91
CA LEU A 476 -11.66 -22.46 -25.64
C LEU A 476 -11.09 -21.06 -25.86
N TYR A 477 -10.39 -20.84 -26.98
CA TYR A 477 -9.88 -19.52 -27.34
C TYR A 477 -11.03 -18.55 -27.65
N GLU A 478 -12.12 -19.00 -28.25
CA GLU A 478 -13.30 -18.16 -28.44
C GLU A 478 -13.99 -17.83 -27.11
N LEU A 479 -14.16 -18.83 -26.25
CA LEU A 479 -14.74 -18.65 -24.92
C LEU A 479 -13.88 -17.75 -24.03
N GLU A 480 -12.56 -17.78 -24.19
CA GLU A 480 -11.62 -16.89 -23.51
C GLU A 480 -11.79 -15.44 -23.96
N ARG A 481 -11.95 -15.22 -25.27
CA ARG A 481 -12.23 -13.89 -25.81
C ARG A 481 -13.56 -13.34 -25.30
N GLU A 482 -14.57 -14.18 -25.17
CA GLU A 482 -15.84 -13.81 -24.51
C GLU A 482 -15.70 -13.64 -22.99
N GLY A 483 -14.57 -14.07 -22.44
CA GLY A 483 -14.22 -14.08 -21.04
C GLY A 483 -14.92 -15.18 -20.22
N PHE A 484 -15.66 -16.09 -20.85
CA PHE A 484 -16.32 -17.18 -20.12
C PHE A 484 -15.31 -18.11 -19.43
N VAL A 485 -14.17 -18.38 -20.06
CA VAL A 485 -13.05 -19.14 -19.47
C VAL A 485 -11.84 -18.27 -19.24
N LEU A 486 -11.00 -18.70 -18.30
CA LEU A 486 -9.69 -18.13 -18.05
C LEU A 486 -8.62 -19.22 -18.02
N ARG A 487 -7.41 -18.86 -18.46
CA ARG A 487 -6.22 -19.70 -18.27
C ARG A 487 -5.70 -19.52 -16.85
N GLY A 488 -5.32 -20.64 -16.25
CA GLY A 488 -4.72 -20.67 -14.93
C GLY A 488 -3.65 -21.75 -14.84
N ARG A 489 -2.83 -21.66 -13.79
CA ARG A 489 -1.91 -22.74 -13.43
C ARG A 489 -2.53 -23.55 -12.31
N PHE A 490 -2.90 -24.78 -12.61
CA PHE A 490 -3.54 -25.74 -11.70
C PHE A 490 -2.56 -26.89 -11.47
N GLU A 491 -2.19 -27.14 -10.21
CA GLU A 491 -1.28 -28.23 -9.84
C GLU A 491 0.05 -28.20 -10.66
N GLY A 492 0.56 -27.00 -10.94
CA GLY A 492 1.80 -26.78 -11.71
C GLY A 492 1.65 -26.84 -13.24
N ARG A 493 0.49 -27.21 -13.77
CA ARG A 493 0.18 -27.30 -15.21
C ARG A 493 -0.72 -26.15 -15.67
N SER A 494 -0.53 -25.68 -16.90
CA SER A 494 -1.47 -24.72 -17.50
C SER A 494 -2.75 -25.42 -17.93
N GLY A 495 -3.89 -24.84 -17.60
CA GLY A 495 -5.21 -25.35 -17.97
C GLY A 495 -6.24 -24.23 -18.09
N TRP A 496 -7.46 -24.64 -18.40
CA TRP A 496 -8.62 -23.77 -18.66
C TRP A 496 -9.68 -24.02 -17.61
N CYS A 497 -10.31 -22.98 -17.09
CA CYS A 497 -11.41 -23.11 -16.14
C CYS A 497 -12.49 -22.07 -16.44
N SER A 498 -13.76 -22.43 -16.20
CA SER A 498 -14.84 -21.45 -16.24
C SER A 498 -14.59 -20.36 -15.20
N ARG A 499 -14.82 -19.10 -15.58
CA ARG A 499 -14.57 -17.93 -14.73
C ARG A 499 -15.27 -18.07 -13.37
N ARG A 500 -16.52 -18.55 -13.37
CA ARG A 500 -17.35 -18.76 -12.18
C ARG A 500 -16.75 -19.77 -11.20
N LEU A 501 -16.27 -20.92 -11.70
CA LEU A 501 -15.63 -21.91 -10.85
C LEU A 501 -14.24 -21.46 -10.39
N LEU A 502 -13.47 -20.80 -11.26
CA LEU A 502 -12.16 -20.26 -10.91
C LEU A 502 -12.25 -19.24 -9.76
N ALA A 503 -13.24 -18.34 -9.79
CA ALA A 503 -13.52 -17.40 -8.71
C ALA A 503 -13.80 -18.12 -7.38
N ARG A 504 -14.56 -19.23 -7.40
CA ARG A 504 -14.82 -20.06 -6.20
C ARG A 504 -13.54 -20.72 -5.68
N ILE A 505 -12.72 -21.29 -6.57
CA ILE A 505 -11.43 -21.90 -6.22
C ILE A 505 -10.51 -20.87 -5.56
N HIS A 506 -10.43 -19.67 -6.15
CA HIS A 506 -9.63 -18.59 -5.61
C HIS A 506 -10.11 -18.17 -4.22
N ARG A 507 -11.43 -17.98 -4.04
CA ARG A 507 -12.01 -17.66 -2.73
C ARG A 507 -11.70 -18.72 -1.66
N TYR A 508 -11.85 -20.01 -1.96
CA TYR A 508 -11.50 -21.07 -1.00
C TYR A 508 -10.01 -21.13 -0.69
N THR A 509 -9.16 -20.87 -1.69
CA THR A 509 -7.70 -20.76 -1.51
C THR A 509 -7.37 -19.61 -0.55
N VAL A 510 -7.96 -18.43 -0.78
CA VAL A 510 -7.77 -17.24 0.07
C VAL A 510 -8.29 -17.47 1.48
N GLU A 511 -9.46 -18.08 1.66
CA GLU A 511 -10.02 -18.41 2.97
C GLU A 511 -9.10 -19.35 3.77
N ARG A 512 -8.48 -20.35 3.12
CA ARG A 512 -7.52 -21.24 3.77
C ARG A 512 -6.26 -20.48 4.20
N LEU A 513 -5.68 -19.68 3.30
CA LEU A 513 -4.49 -18.87 3.59
C LEU A 513 -4.76 -17.85 4.71
N ARG A 514 -5.97 -17.29 4.79
CA ARG A 514 -6.37 -16.39 5.89
C ARG A 514 -6.36 -17.10 7.24
N ARG A 515 -6.79 -18.37 7.29
CA ARG A 515 -6.71 -19.17 8.53
C ARG A 515 -5.27 -19.42 8.97
N GLU A 516 -4.31 -19.44 8.04
CA GLU A 516 -2.88 -19.58 8.37
C GLU A 516 -2.28 -18.28 8.96
N ILE A 517 -2.82 -17.11 8.61
CA ILE A 517 -2.32 -15.79 9.03
C ILE A 517 -3.36 -15.08 9.92
N GLU A 518 -4.19 -15.84 10.62
CA GLU A 518 -5.27 -15.27 11.42
C GLU A 518 -4.68 -14.38 12.55
N PRO A 519 -5.12 -13.12 12.68
CA PRO A 519 -4.61 -12.23 13.71
C PRO A 519 -4.96 -12.79 15.08
N VAL A 520 -3.94 -13.07 15.88
CA VAL A 520 -4.11 -13.53 17.25
C VAL A 520 -4.51 -12.37 18.17
N SER A 521 -5.12 -12.68 19.30
CA SER A 521 -5.47 -11.66 20.28
C SER A 521 -4.22 -10.93 20.80
N ALA A 522 -4.38 -9.68 21.24
CA ALA A 522 -3.28 -8.94 21.87
C ALA A 522 -2.70 -9.70 23.09
N ALA A 523 -3.53 -10.46 23.80
CA ALA A 523 -3.10 -11.30 24.91
C ALA A 523 -2.19 -12.45 24.45
N ASP A 524 -2.52 -13.11 23.33
CA ASP A 524 -1.72 -14.19 22.77
C ASP A 524 -0.41 -13.66 22.19
N PHE A 525 -0.44 -12.51 21.51
CA PHE A 525 0.77 -11.85 21.02
C PHE A 525 1.70 -11.45 22.17
N LEU A 526 1.17 -10.89 23.26
CA LEU A 526 1.98 -10.55 24.43
C LEU A 526 2.58 -11.79 25.10
N ARG A 527 1.81 -12.89 25.22
CA ARG A 527 2.33 -14.16 25.75
C ARG A 527 3.46 -14.69 24.88
N PHE A 528 3.25 -14.74 23.56
CA PHE A 528 4.28 -15.10 22.60
C PHE A 528 5.52 -14.21 22.74
N LEU A 529 5.35 -12.89 22.81
CA LEU A 529 6.46 -11.95 22.92
C LEU A 529 7.28 -12.16 24.20
N LEU A 530 6.62 -12.38 25.34
CA LEU A 530 7.30 -12.64 26.63
C LEU A 530 8.08 -13.95 26.60
N VAL A 531 7.50 -15.01 26.01
CA VAL A 531 8.17 -16.31 25.84
C VAL A 531 9.32 -16.21 24.85
N HIS A 532 9.08 -15.62 23.67
CA HIS A 532 10.05 -15.45 22.61
C HIS A 532 11.24 -14.61 23.08
N GLN A 533 11.01 -13.55 23.86
CA GLN A 533 12.06 -12.71 24.44
C GLN A 533 12.68 -13.30 25.71
N HIS A 534 12.28 -14.51 26.12
CA HIS A 534 12.73 -15.21 27.33
C HIS A 534 12.49 -14.44 28.64
N VAL A 535 11.54 -13.50 28.69
CA VAL A 535 11.21 -12.72 29.90
C VAL A 535 10.14 -13.44 30.75
N ASP A 536 9.42 -14.39 30.14
CA ASP A 536 8.50 -15.27 30.86
C ASP A 536 9.26 -16.13 31.90
N PRO A 537 8.83 -16.18 33.18
CA PRO A 537 9.54 -16.88 34.24
C PRO A 537 9.82 -18.37 33.99
N GLU A 538 8.96 -19.05 33.21
CA GLU A 538 9.06 -20.49 32.89
C GLU A 538 9.98 -20.76 31.69
N HIS A 539 10.16 -19.78 30.80
CA HIS A 539 10.92 -19.90 29.54
C HIS A 539 12.24 -19.13 29.55
N ARG A 540 12.73 -18.76 30.73
CA ARG A 540 14.06 -18.18 30.91
C ARG A 540 15.15 -19.17 30.56
N LEU A 541 16.19 -18.66 29.92
CA LEU A 541 17.37 -19.42 29.57
C LEU A 541 18.26 -19.67 30.79
N GLU A 542 19.22 -20.58 30.69
CA GLU A 542 20.13 -20.93 31.79
C GLU A 542 21.60 -20.94 31.34
N GLY A 543 22.50 -20.53 32.25
CA GLY A 543 23.95 -20.62 32.07
C GLY A 543 24.55 -19.69 30.98
N PRO A 544 25.84 -19.90 30.65
CA PRO A 544 26.55 -19.09 29.64
C PRO A 544 25.96 -19.19 28.23
N ALA A 545 25.49 -20.38 27.81
CA ALA A 545 24.85 -20.56 26.50
C ALA A 545 23.56 -19.72 26.39
N GLY A 546 22.80 -19.61 27.49
CA GLY A 546 21.64 -18.72 27.55
C GLY A 546 22.00 -17.24 27.37
N VAL A 547 23.13 -16.79 27.91
CA VAL A 547 23.61 -15.41 27.69
C VAL A 547 23.95 -15.19 26.21
N ALA A 548 24.62 -16.14 25.56
CA ALA A 548 24.95 -16.06 24.14
C ALA A 548 23.69 -16.00 23.25
N GLU A 549 22.66 -16.77 23.60
CA GLU A 549 21.34 -16.74 22.92
C GLU A 549 20.68 -15.36 23.02
N VAL A 550 20.62 -14.77 24.23
CA VAL A 550 20.07 -13.42 24.41
C VAL A 550 20.86 -12.38 23.62
N VAL A 551 22.19 -12.49 23.59
CA VAL A 551 23.05 -11.59 22.80
C VAL A 551 22.76 -11.72 21.31
N ARG A 552 22.54 -12.94 20.80
CA ARG A 552 22.21 -13.15 19.39
C ARG A 552 20.83 -12.61 19.04
N GLN A 553 19.84 -12.84 19.90
CA GLN A 553 18.48 -12.32 19.68
C GLN A 553 18.43 -10.78 19.72
N LEU A 554 19.22 -10.15 20.59
CA LEU A 554 19.29 -8.70 20.76
C LEU A 554 20.48 -8.07 20.01
N ALA A 555 21.09 -8.80 19.06
CA ALA A 555 22.24 -8.32 18.32
C ALA A 555 21.90 -7.02 17.57
N GLY A 556 22.77 -6.01 17.73
CA GLY A 556 22.58 -4.70 17.10
C GLY A 556 21.57 -3.79 17.80
N TYR A 557 20.86 -4.25 18.84
CA TYR A 557 19.97 -3.40 19.63
C TYR A 557 20.77 -2.59 20.67
N GLU A 558 20.57 -1.28 20.72
CA GLU A 558 21.30 -0.37 21.60
C GLU A 558 20.60 -0.25 22.96
N ILE A 559 21.24 -0.75 24.02
CA ILE A 559 20.72 -0.71 25.39
C ILE A 559 21.73 0.02 26.27
N PRO A 560 21.31 0.89 27.22
CA PRO A 560 22.24 1.52 28.16
C PRO A 560 23.15 0.49 28.82
N ALA A 561 24.46 0.77 28.85
CA ALA A 561 25.48 -0.17 29.33
C ALA A 561 25.16 -0.78 30.71
N ALA A 562 24.61 0.02 31.62
CA ALA A 562 24.23 -0.44 32.96
C ALA A 562 23.00 -1.38 32.97
N ALA A 563 22.10 -1.27 32.01
CA ALA A 563 20.85 -2.03 31.98
C ALA A 563 21.05 -3.49 31.53
N TRP A 564 22.10 -3.78 30.75
CA TRP A 564 22.44 -5.14 30.34
C TRP A 564 22.54 -6.11 31.53
N GLU A 565 23.30 -5.73 32.56
CA GLU A 565 23.49 -6.58 33.75
C GLU A 565 22.49 -6.27 34.89
N ALA A 566 21.81 -5.13 34.86
CA ALA A 566 20.85 -4.76 35.90
C ALA A 566 19.44 -5.30 35.63
N SER A 567 19.03 -5.40 34.37
CA SER A 567 17.67 -5.81 34.00
C SER A 567 17.61 -6.77 32.83
N VAL A 568 18.34 -6.55 31.74
CA VAL A 568 18.14 -7.34 30.51
C VAL A 568 18.53 -8.80 30.66
N LEU A 569 19.77 -9.09 31.07
CA LEU A 569 20.27 -10.45 31.26
C LEU A 569 19.63 -11.15 32.46
N PRO A 570 19.48 -10.52 33.66
CA PRO A 570 18.81 -11.17 34.79
C PRO A 570 17.33 -11.52 34.55
N LEU A 571 16.62 -10.76 33.72
CA LEU A 571 15.23 -11.08 33.37
C LEU A 571 15.12 -12.22 32.37
N ARG A 572 16.18 -12.50 31.59
CA ARG A 572 16.17 -13.50 30.52
C ARG A 572 16.92 -14.79 30.84
N VAL A 573 17.90 -14.70 31.74
CA VAL A 573 18.76 -15.82 32.15
C VAL A 573 18.60 -16.05 33.64
N LYS A 574 18.09 -17.21 34.01
CA LYS A 574 17.85 -17.59 35.39
C LYS A 574 19.17 -17.67 36.15
N GLY A 575 19.24 -16.95 37.28
CA GLY A 575 20.43 -16.93 38.12
C GLY A 575 21.66 -16.31 37.45
N TYR A 576 21.47 -15.38 36.51
CA TYR A 576 22.53 -14.69 35.78
C TYR A 576 23.72 -14.31 36.68
N ARG A 577 24.92 -14.70 36.25
CA ARG A 577 26.19 -14.35 36.88
C ARG A 577 27.06 -13.56 35.90
N ARG A 578 27.73 -12.51 36.40
CA ARG A 578 28.51 -11.56 35.56
C ARG A 578 29.67 -12.25 34.84
N GLU A 579 30.21 -13.30 35.45
CA GLU A 579 31.31 -14.11 34.92
C GLU A 579 30.95 -14.75 33.57
N TRP A 580 29.66 -15.02 33.30
CA TRP A 580 29.24 -15.62 32.04
C TRP A 580 29.41 -14.67 30.85
N LEU A 581 29.04 -13.40 31.01
CA LEU A 581 29.27 -12.39 29.97
C LEU A 581 30.76 -12.06 29.84
N ASP A 582 31.48 -12.01 30.96
CA ASP A 582 32.93 -11.80 30.95
C ASP A 582 33.65 -12.96 30.22
N GLN A 583 33.24 -14.21 30.43
CA GLN A 583 33.75 -15.38 29.72
C GLN A 583 33.50 -15.30 28.21
N LEU A 584 32.28 -14.98 27.78
CA LEU A 584 31.91 -14.87 26.36
C LEU A 584 32.63 -13.72 25.64
N THR A 585 32.90 -12.62 26.34
CA THR A 585 33.66 -11.50 25.77
C THR A 585 35.15 -11.83 25.68
N LEU A 586 35.72 -12.43 26.74
CA LEU A 586 37.13 -12.83 26.77
C LEU A 586 37.45 -13.99 25.81
N SER A 587 36.53 -14.94 25.60
CA SER A 587 36.68 -15.99 24.60
C SER A 587 36.60 -15.45 23.17
N GLY A 588 36.08 -14.23 23.00
CA GLY A 588 35.88 -13.59 21.72
C GLY A 588 34.61 -14.05 20.99
N GLU A 589 33.72 -14.78 21.64
CA GLU A 589 32.40 -15.15 21.07
C GLU A 589 31.48 -13.93 20.95
N VAL A 590 31.55 -13.03 21.92
CA VAL A 590 30.75 -11.79 21.97
C VAL A 590 31.65 -10.56 21.92
N ALA A 591 31.28 -9.60 21.09
CA ALA A 591 31.86 -8.27 21.08
C ALA A 591 30.83 -7.23 21.52
N TRP A 592 31.31 -6.11 22.05
CA TRP A 592 30.44 -5.01 22.46
C TRP A 592 30.92 -3.68 21.87
N GLY A 593 30.02 -2.75 21.62
CA GLY A 593 30.36 -1.45 21.05
C GLY A 593 29.15 -0.56 20.86
N ARG A 594 29.37 0.67 20.42
CA ARG A 594 28.28 1.60 20.04
C ARG A 594 28.22 1.69 18.52
N LEU A 595 27.04 1.49 17.93
CA LEU A 595 26.89 1.37 16.47
C LEU A 595 26.11 2.55 15.86
N TRP A 596 25.08 3.07 16.54
CA TRP A 596 24.10 4.00 15.96
C TRP A 596 24.17 5.43 16.53
N GLY A 597 25.02 5.67 17.52
CA GLY A 597 25.04 6.92 18.28
C GLY A 597 25.45 8.17 17.50
N SER A 598 24.71 9.27 17.69
CA SER A 598 25.03 10.60 17.14
C SER A 598 25.43 11.66 18.19
N ALA A 599 25.27 11.37 19.50
CA ALA A 599 25.46 12.34 20.57
C ALA A 599 26.25 11.78 21.77
N ALA A 600 27.08 12.64 22.36
CA ALA A 600 27.87 12.33 23.57
C ALA A 600 26.95 12.20 24.80
N SER A 601 27.06 11.08 25.51
CA SER A 601 26.35 10.79 26.75
C SER A 601 27.32 10.26 27.80
N THR A 602 26.92 10.25 29.08
CA THR A 602 27.71 9.55 30.11
C THR A 602 27.78 8.06 29.79
N VAL A 603 28.88 7.36 30.09
CA VAL A 603 29.03 5.92 29.77
C VAL A 603 27.89 5.09 30.36
N ARG A 604 27.43 5.45 31.56
CA ARG A 604 26.33 4.74 32.23
C ARG A 604 25.03 4.76 31.44
N SER A 605 24.73 5.90 30.82
CA SER A 605 23.55 6.09 29.97
C SER A 605 23.85 5.84 28.49
N THR A 606 25.09 5.48 28.14
CA THR A 606 25.51 5.25 26.76
C THR A 606 24.90 3.94 26.31
N PRO A 607 24.08 3.96 25.25
CA PRO A 607 23.58 2.75 24.65
C PRO A 607 24.74 1.98 23.98
N ILE A 608 24.83 0.69 24.27
CA ILE A 608 25.79 -0.24 23.68
C ILE A 608 25.04 -1.44 23.10
N CYS A 609 25.60 -2.01 22.06
CA CYS A 609 25.20 -3.30 21.52
C CYS A 609 26.12 -4.40 22.06
N LEU A 610 25.54 -5.56 22.33
CA LEU A 610 26.25 -6.84 22.37
C LEU A 610 25.96 -7.56 21.07
N VAL A 611 26.98 -8.11 20.42
CA VAL A 611 26.82 -8.84 19.16
C VAL A 611 27.72 -10.08 19.15
N PRO A 612 27.30 -11.19 18.53
CA PRO A 612 28.21 -12.27 18.22
C PRO A 612 29.33 -11.76 17.31
N ARG A 613 30.58 -12.08 17.65
CA ARG A 613 31.75 -11.52 16.94
C ARG A 613 31.79 -11.92 15.47
N GLU A 614 31.27 -13.10 15.12
CA GLU A 614 31.14 -13.62 13.76
C GLU A 614 30.35 -12.69 12.82
N VAL A 615 29.36 -11.96 13.33
CA VAL A 615 28.50 -11.05 12.52
C VAL A 615 28.84 -9.57 12.73
N LEU A 616 29.83 -9.24 13.57
CA LEU A 616 30.21 -7.86 13.88
C LEU A 616 30.58 -7.05 12.62
N GLY A 617 31.20 -7.67 11.62
CA GLY A 617 31.56 -7.02 10.36
C GLY A 617 30.35 -6.48 9.58
N GLY A 618 29.24 -7.23 9.56
CA GLY A 618 28.00 -6.78 8.92
C GLY A 618 27.39 -5.59 9.66
N TRP A 619 27.35 -5.63 10.99
CA TRP A 619 26.82 -4.55 11.82
C TRP A 619 27.65 -3.26 11.71
N THR A 620 28.98 -3.37 11.72
CA THR A 620 29.88 -2.21 11.60
C THR A 620 29.92 -1.62 10.18
N ALA A 621 29.57 -2.40 9.15
CA ALA A 621 29.40 -1.89 7.79
C ALA A 621 28.13 -1.04 7.64
N LEU A 622 27.07 -1.35 8.39
CA LEU A 622 25.83 -0.56 8.42
C LEU A 622 25.94 0.68 9.33
N ALA A 623 26.86 0.66 10.29
CA ALA A 623 27.04 1.73 11.24
C ALA A 623 27.76 2.96 10.64
N ARG A 624 27.35 4.15 11.05
CA ARG A 624 28.00 5.40 10.64
C ARG A 624 29.36 5.53 11.33
N ALA A 625 30.43 5.68 10.55
CA ALA A 625 31.77 5.90 11.10
C ALA A 625 31.81 7.20 11.94
N PRO A 626 32.34 7.16 13.17
CA PRO A 626 32.38 8.32 14.06
C PRO A 626 33.48 9.32 13.63
N ASN A 627 33.23 10.61 13.85
CA ASN A 627 34.13 11.69 13.41
C ASN A 627 35.14 12.09 14.50
N VAL A 628 36.44 11.90 14.22
CA VAL A 628 37.55 12.16 15.14
C VAL A 628 37.63 13.64 15.55
N SER A 629 37.16 14.57 14.71
CA SER A 629 37.22 16.01 15.01
C SER A 629 36.43 16.41 16.26
N GLU A 630 35.45 15.61 16.65
CA GLU A 630 34.58 15.89 17.79
C GLU A 630 35.13 15.39 19.12
N LEU A 631 36.25 14.64 19.12
CA LEU A 631 36.87 14.13 20.34
C LEU A 631 37.51 15.24 21.16
N GLY A 632 37.41 15.16 22.49
CA GLY A 632 38.19 15.98 23.42
C GLY A 632 39.71 15.69 23.35
N PRO A 633 40.56 16.58 23.88
CA PRO A 633 42.02 16.44 23.81
C PRO A 633 42.54 15.10 24.36
N THR A 634 42.01 14.69 25.53
CA THR A 634 42.38 13.44 26.19
C THR A 634 41.97 12.22 25.37
N ALA A 635 40.75 12.21 24.82
CA ALA A 635 40.24 11.13 24.00
C ALA A 635 41.01 11.00 22.66
N ARG A 636 41.44 12.13 22.06
CA ARG A 636 42.28 12.10 20.85
C ARG A 636 43.64 11.43 21.08
N VAL A 637 44.31 11.74 22.19
CA VAL A 637 45.59 11.11 22.56
C VAL A 637 45.42 9.60 22.68
N LEU A 638 44.37 9.15 23.37
CA LEU A 638 44.07 7.73 23.53
C LEU A 638 43.69 7.06 22.20
N HIS A 639 42.90 7.71 21.35
CA HIS A 639 42.56 7.21 20.01
C HIS A 639 43.82 7.03 19.15
N GLN A 640 44.73 8.01 19.15
CA GLN A 640 45.98 7.94 18.39
C GLN A 640 46.93 6.85 18.90
N LEU A 641 46.97 6.63 20.21
CA LEU A 641 47.74 5.52 20.79
C LEU A 641 47.19 4.16 20.36
N LEU A 642 45.87 3.99 20.36
CA LEU A 642 45.22 2.75 19.90
C LEU A 642 45.36 2.54 18.39
N GLU A 643 45.41 3.63 17.61
CA GLU A 643 45.67 3.58 16.16
C GLU A 643 47.11 3.14 15.85
N THR A 644 48.09 3.63 16.62
CA THR A 644 49.52 3.35 16.35
C THR A 644 50.03 2.06 16.98
N ARG A 645 49.49 1.66 18.14
CA ARG A 645 49.98 0.51 18.92
C ARG A 645 49.01 -0.67 18.98
N GLY A 646 47.81 -0.52 18.43
CA GLY A 646 46.78 -1.56 18.47
C GLY A 646 46.14 -1.71 19.84
N ALA A 647 45.72 -2.93 20.18
CA ALA A 647 44.97 -3.23 21.39
C ALA A 647 45.87 -3.16 22.65
N LEU A 648 45.50 -2.33 23.64
CA LEU A 648 46.28 -2.07 24.84
C LEU A 648 45.46 -2.22 26.12
N PHE A 649 46.08 -2.71 27.19
CA PHE A 649 45.48 -2.69 28.52
C PHE A 649 45.37 -1.25 29.06
N ALA A 650 44.40 -0.99 29.94
CA ALA A 650 44.21 0.34 30.54
C ALA A 650 45.49 0.87 31.24
N GLN A 651 46.26 0.00 31.90
CA GLN A 651 47.52 0.38 32.55
C GLN A 651 48.60 0.79 31.54
N GLU A 652 48.64 0.16 30.37
CA GLU A 652 49.57 0.49 29.29
C GLU A 652 49.18 1.81 28.64
N LEU A 653 47.88 2.04 28.42
CA LEU A 653 47.36 3.33 27.95
C LEU A 653 47.70 4.47 28.92
N GLY A 654 47.55 4.25 30.23
CA GLY A 654 47.95 5.24 31.24
C GLY A 654 49.45 5.57 31.17
N ARG A 655 50.32 4.55 31.12
CA ARG A 655 51.77 4.74 31.02
C ARG A 655 52.19 5.44 29.72
N ALA A 656 51.57 5.09 28.59
CA ALA A 656 51.93 5.62 27.28
C ALA A 656 51.38 7.04 27.03
N SER A 657 50.24 7.38 27.63
CA SER A 657 49.62 8.71 27.50
C SER A 657 50.13 9.73 28.53
N GLY A 658 50.69 9.27 29.66
CA GLY A 658 51.07 10.13 30.78
C GLY A 658 49.89 10.73 31.55
N LEU A 659 48.68 10.25 31.30
CA LEU A 659 47.45 10.69 31.97
C LEU A 659 47.32 10.08 33.36
N ASP A 660 46.71 10.82 34.29
CA ASP A 660 46.25 10.26 35.55
C ASP A 660 45.05 9.33 35.35
N THR A 661 44.71 8.53 36.37
CA THR A 661 43.65 7.53 36.29
C THR A 661 42.28 8.15 35.95
N GLU A 662 41.98 9.34 36.46
CA GLU A 662 40.69 10.00 36.23
C GLU A 662 40.57 10.54 34.80
N ALA A 663 41.63 11.17 34.26
CA ALA A 663 41.66 11.62 32.88
C ALA A 663 41.63 10.42 31.91
N LEU A 664 42.34 9.33 32.21
CA LEU A 664 42.29 8.10 31.43
C LEU A 664 40.86 7.53 31.37
N GLU A 665 40.20 7.39 32.52
CA GLU A 665 38.82 6.88 32.59
C GLU A 665 37.84 7.78 31.85
N ARG A 666 37.95 9.12 32.00
CA ARG A 666 37.12 10.07 31.26
C ARG A 666 37.35 10.02 29.74
N GLY A 667 38.60 9.86 29.30
CA GLY A 667 38.93 9.73 27.89
C GLY A 667 38.40 8.44 27.27
N LEU A 668 38.57 7.30 27.95
CA LEU A 668 38.00 6.02 27.52
C LEU A 668 36.48 6.04 27.51
N ALA A 669 35.88 6.68 28.52
CA ALA A 669 34.45 6.91 28.61
C ALA A 669 33.91 7.67 27.39
N GLU A 670 34.58 8.74 27.00
CA GLU A 670 34.22 9.52 25.81
C GLU A 670 34.36 8.70 24.52
N LEU A 671 35.45 7.93 24.38
CA LEU A 671 35.67 7.08 23.20
C LEU A 671 34.60 6.00 23.06
N VAL A 672 34.22 5.34 24.15
CA VAL A 672 33.11 4.37 24.17
C VAL A 672 31.80 5.07 23.84
N ALA A 673 31.53 6.22 24.47
CA ALA A 673 30.33 7.00 24.21
C ALA A 673 30.23 7.45 22.75
N ARG A 674 31.34 7.62 22.04
CA ARG A 674 31.32 8.01 20.62
C ARG A 674 31.52 6.82 19.66
N GLY A 675 31.60 5.59 20.16
CA GLY A 675 31.76 4.38 19.34
C GLY A 675 33.17 4.13 18.80
N PHE A 676 34.19 4.87 19.22
CA PHE A 676 35.55 4.68 18.69
C PHE A 676 36.23 3.40 19.16
N VAL A 677 35.85 2.88 20.33
CA VAL A 677 36.58 1.79 21.00
C VAL A 677 35.66 0.72 21.53
N THR A 678 36.21 -0.49 21.59
CA THR A 678 35.67 -1.67 22.25
C THR A 678 36.73 -2.25 23.20
N CYS A 679 36.37 -3.22 24.02
CA CYS A 679 37.29 -3.99 24.86
C CYS A 679 36.99 -5.48 24.73
N ASP A 680 38.02 -6.32 24.76
CA ASP A 680 37.87 -7.79 24.76
C ASP A 680 37.28 -8.35 26.08
N SER A 681 36.87 -7.48 27.02
CA SER A 681 36.12 -7.87 28.20
C SER A 681 35.05 -6.84 28.56
N PHE A 682 33.86 -7.34 28.94
CA PHE A 682 32.80 -6.48 29.47
C PHE A 682 33.17 -5.87 30.85
N ALA A 683 34.07 -6.51 31.60
CA ALA A 683 34.58 -5.99 32.87
C ALA A 683 35.28 -4.62 32.72
N GLY A 684 35.95 -4.39 31.58
CA GLY A 684 36.54 -3.09 31.24
C GLY A 684 35.49 -1.98 31.17
N LEU A 685 34.38 -2.23 30.47
CA LEU A 685 33.26 -1.29 30.40
C LEU A 685 32.60 -1.09 31.77
N ARG A 686 32.40 -2.18 32.51
CA ARG A 686 31.83 -2.16 33.86
C ARG A 686 32.60 -1.21 34.78
N ALA A 687 33.93 -1.17 34.68
CA ALA A 687 34.78 -0.27 35.47
C ALA A 687 34.54 1.22 35.15
N LEU A 688 34.17 1.55 33.90
CA LEU A 688 33.85 2.92 33.45
C LEU A 688 32.42 3.34 33.81
N VAL A 689 31.50 2.38 33.95
CA VAL A 689 30.08 2.63 34.30
C VAL A 689 29.88 2.94 35.79
N PHE A 690 30.72 2.40 36.68
CA PHE A 690 30.61 2.57 38.13
C PHE A 690 31.68 3.51 38.71
N SER A 691 31.28 4.44 39.60
CA SER A 691 32.18 5.40 40.24
C SER A 691 33.25 4.71 41.12
N ALA A 692 34.41 5.36 41.26
CA ALA A 692 35.55 4.87 42.05
C ALA A 692 35.19 4.47 43.50
N ALA A 693 34.20 5.14 44.12
CA ALA A 693 33.72 4.82 45.47
C ALA A 693 33.05 3.44 45.60
N ARG A 694 32.40 2.95 44.53
CA ARG A 694 31.75 1.62 44.50
C ARG A 694 32.72 0.47 44.16
N ARG A 695 33.92 0.77 43.67
CA ARG A 695 34.95 -0.24 43.33
C ARG A 695 35.63 -0.86 44.55
N LYS A 696 35.57 -0.21 45.73
CA LYS A 696 36.21 -0.69 46.96
C LYS A 696 35.64 -2.01 47.53
N ALA A 697 34.50 -2.49 47.03
CA ALA A 697 33.83 -3.70 47.54
C ALA A 697 34.09 -4.99 46.74
N GLY A 698 34.90 -4.97 45.67
CA GLY A 698 35.20 -6.17 44.88
C GLY A 698 36.61 -6.15 44.29
N ARG A 699 37.43 -7.14 44.65
CA ARG A 699 38.82 -7.29 44.19
C ARG A 699 38.85 -7.92 42.78
N GLY A 700 39.42 -7.21 41.82
CA GLY A 700 39.86 -7.74 40.52
C GLY A 700 40.34 -6.59 39.60
N PRO A 701 41.50 -6.69 38.93
CA PRO A 701 41.98 -5.66 38.01
C PRO A 701 41.02 -5.52 36.82
N SER A 702 40.99 -4.36 36.19
CA SER A 702 40.31 -4.14 34.90
C SER A 702 40.89 -5.13 33.87
N ALA A 703 40.24 -6.27 33.69
CA ALA A 703 40.64 -7.23 32.69
C ALA A 703 40.15 -6.72 31.33
N GLY A 704 41.06 -6.68 30.37
CA GLY A 704 40.76 -6.49 28.96
C GLY A 704 41.59 -5.41 28.28
N ARG A 705 41.85 -5.62 26.99
CA ARG A 705 42.54 -4.71 26.09
C ARG A 705 41.51 -3.90 25.32
N TYR A 706 41.65 -2.58 25.41
CA TYR A 706 40.88 -1.66 24.58
C TYR A 706 41.46 -1.65 23.17
N SER A 707 40.58 -1.67 22.17
CA SER A 707 40.95 -1.61 20.76
C SER A 707 39.97 -0.72 20.00
N ARG A 708 40.36 -0.28 18.81
CA ARG A 708 39.47 0.49 17.93
C ARG A 708 38.35 -0.40 17.40
N LEU A 709 37.14 0.14 17.38
CA LEU A 709 36.05 -0.47 16.64
C LEU A 709 36.21 -0.09 15.16
N ALA A 710 36.39 -1.10 14.30
CA ALA A 710 36.57 -0.88 12.86
C ALA A 710 35.21 -0.61 12.20
N TYR A 711 35.15 0.42 11.34
CA TYR A 711 33.97 0.77 10.55
C TYR A 711 34.35 0.73 9.06
N GLY A 712 33.47 0.19 8.23
CA GLY A 712 33.73 -0.05 6.80
C GLY A 712 34.42 -1.40 6.54
N GLY A 713 34.03 -2.06 5.43
CA GLY A 713 34.38 -3.44 5.05
C GLY A 713 35.85 -3.70 4.69
N GLY A 714 36.80 -3.21 5.48
CA GLY A 714 38.19 -3.60 5.43
C GLY A 714 38.40 -4.95 6.11
N ASN A 715 38.80 -5.95 5.31
CA ASN A 715 39.26 -7.31 5.64
C ASN A 715 39.49 -7.64 7.15
N PRO A 716 38.81 -8.65 7.74
CA PRO A 716 38.81 -8.93 9.19
C PRO A 716 40.10 -9.58 9.75
N PHE A 717 41.24 -9.52 9.07
CA PHE A 717 42.49 -10.13 9.54
C PHE A 717 43.50 -9.10 10.04
N TRP A 718 43.43 -8.79 11.34
CA TRP A 718 44.55 -8.21 12.08
C TRP A 718 44.75 -8.92 13.43
N PHE A 719 45.31 -10.12 13.36
CA PHE A 719 46.43 -10.50 14.23
C PHE A 719 47.60 -10.80 13.30
N LYS A 720 48.60 -9.92 13.26
CA LYS A 720 49.96 -10.32 12.89
C LYS A 720 50.79 -10.38 14.18
N PRO A 721 51.63 -11.41 14.34
CA PRO A 721 52.30 -11.77 15.59
C PRO A 721 53.26 -10.68 16.10
#